data_AF-A0A1Z8A0F7-F1
#
_entry.id   AF-A0A1Z8A0F7-F1
#
_cell.length_a   1.000
_cell.length_b   1.000
_cell.length_c   1.000
_cell.angle_alpha   90.00
_cell.angle_beta   90.00
_cell.angle_gamma   90.00
#
_symmetry.space_group_name_H-M   'P 1'
#
loop_
_entity.id
_entity.type
_entity.pdbx_description
1 polymer ?
#
loop_
_entity_poly.entity_id
_entity_poly.type
_entity_poly.pdbx_seq_one_letter_code
_entity_poly.pdbx_strand_id
1 'polypeptide(L)'
;MKKLGKFVIGIVLGIASSLAISAPTVTELENSRNKALAYLLSQQQTDGRWGEAGSDVRASAAALQALKKYSVGGPAYGRALNWLNNAEATLPEALARQIITLAEVGIVNQPQLDKLMAAAYSSPKGLLWGDGVEHWYSTINTSLVVDALYKTNGNVLADEAVYTRKQTQYLQNLEDLASETGSGWGYGKDESYYPSPSAVIPTAIAVLMFRNIDYKPSYLFKAADWLVYKQQAGGAITMDAGYGSTLQTALAVQALAKMKTISSPSATWEPAEILGIEYLVSQQQANGSWSGDLLVTAQALLALYDAPQILVDNDGDGIPDDVEVSLGTNPEVVDTDFLEQGNGHHNNDELAENQLVELIVSTGASVALDTTPGDFQFVTGTLPTGLLLNSGSRLLVGTPTTKGVFNVAYSILKASGARRLGTITLMVVAPEDDTDNDGMSAAYEHQYAAILNSLDSADGMLDSDGDGILNFEEAAANTDPTSSLSKPVKIVSAVGGSVGFNKLYEHTPTYNVTGASFSIVSAPGGFSQDGSVLQWVPTTSQSGTQTLVLRAEHSSYASFDQSFTFDVGAYGDGDGIKDADDNCPTVSNADQLDTDSDTFGDACDNDIDGDGMPNSWEILYSLDPYNSLDASAHGDLDTLTNLEEYLLDINPLLEDSDGDLMWDDFENTHGLDLHNDDSAEDPDSDFFSNYLEFIHNTDPHNSDADGDALIDGLDSRPTEYDGWLIPILFLLMAS
;
A
#
# COMPACT_ATOMS: atom_id res chain seq x y z
N MET A 1 -5.13 34.21 49.63
CA MET A 1 -5.79 33.01 49.04
C MET A 1 -4.81 32.08 48.30
N LYS A 2 -3.53 31.98 48.72
CA LYS A 2 -2.52 31.07 48.12
C LYS A 2 -2.47 29.66 48.77
N LYS A 3 -3.58 29.21 49.37
CA LYS A 3 -3.70 27.86 49.96
C LYS A 3 -4.95 27.08 49.51
N LEU A 4 -5.70 27.58 48.53
CA LEU A 4 -6.85 26.86 47.97
C LEU A 4 -6.61 26.30 46.54
N GLY A 5 -5.60 26.78 45.80
CA GLY A 5 -5.29 26.27 44.45
C GLY A 5 -4.53 24.94 44.40
N LYS A 6 -3.91 24.52 45.52
CA LYS A 6 -3.30 23.18 45.63
C LYS A 6 -4.28 22.11 46.14
N PHE A 7 -5.58 22.42 46.18
CA PHE A 7 -6.63 21.53 46.67
C PHE A 7 -7.65 21.12 45.58
N VAL A 8 -7.46 21.53 44.32
CA VAL A 8 -8.38 21.19 43.21
C VAL A 8 -7.71 20.36 42.09
N ILE A 9 -6.38 20.23 42.06
CA ILE A 9 -5.67 19.30 41.14
C ILE A 9 -5.20 18.02 41.89
N GLY A 10 -5.72 17.79 43.10
CA GLY A 10 -5.48 16.58 43.90
C GLY A 10 -6.75 15.80 44.26
N ILE A 11 -7.91 16.18 43.71
CA ILE A 11 -9.21 15.54 43.97
C ILE A 11 -9.93 15.29 42.63
N VAL A 12 -9.34 14.43 41.82
CA VAL A 12 -10.07 13.49 40.95
C VAL A 12 -9.52 12.06 41.10
N LEU A 13 -8.29 11.90 41.61
CA LEU A 13 -7.79 10.64 42.16
C LEU A 13 -8.00 10.59 43.68
N GLY A 14 -9.14 10.06 44.13
CA GLY A 14 -9.23 9.58 45.52
C GLY A 14 -10.57 9.72 46.20
N ILE A 15 -11.63 9.08 45.69
CA ILE A 15 -12.46 8.16 46.51
C ILE A 15 -13.00 7.03 45.60
N ALA A 16 -12.09 6.22 45.07
CA ALA A 16 -12.38 4.80 44.87
C ALA A 16 -11.41 4.08 45.80
N SER A 17 -11.91 3.12 46.57
CA SER A 17 -11.09 2.22 47.35
C SER A 17 -10.17 1.48 46.36
N SER A 18 -8.96 2.00 46.17
CA SER A 18 -7.97 1.40 45.29
C SER A 18 -7.52 0.10 45.95
N LEU A 19 -8.15 -1.02 45.57
CA LEU A 19 -7.33 -2.16 45.19
C LEU A 19 -6.35 -1.57 44.17
N ALA A 20 -5.07 -1.45 44.54
CA ALA A 20 -4.04 -1.13 43.58
C ALA A 20 -4.07 -2.26 42.58
N ILE A 21 -4.70 -2.00 41.45
CA ILE A 21 -4.83 -2.97 40.39
C ILE A 21 -3.46 -2.96 39.67
N SER A 22 -2.77 -4.08 39.69
CA SER A 22 -1.42 -4.23 39.12
C SER A 22 -1.54 -4.77 37.71
N ALA A 23 -0.76 -4.22 36.77
CA ALA A 23 -0.64 -4.75 35.41
C ALA A 23 -0.55 -6.29 35.41
N PRO A 24 -1.22 -6.99 34.47
CA PRO A 24 -1.16 -8.43 34.41
C PRO A 24 0.29 -8.89 34.32
N THR A 25 0.59 -9.98 35.03
CA THR A 25 1.91 -10.59 34.91
C THR A 25 2.11 -11.13 33.49
N VAL A 26 3.36 -11.20 33.04
CA VAL A 26 3.73 -11.78 31.72
C VAL A 26 3.06 -13.15 31.53
N THR A 27 3.10 -13.99 32.55
CA THR A 27 2.47 -15.32 32.53
C THR A 27 0.94 -15.28 32.42
N GLU A 28 0.25 -14.34 33.08
CA GLU A 28 -1.20 -14.21 32.93
C GLU A 28 -1.58 -13.76 31.52
N LEU A 29 -0.79 -12.86 30.94
CA LEU A 29 -0.99 -12.33 29.61
C LEU A 29 -0.72 -13.38 28.52
N GLU A 30 0.38 -14.14 28.63
CA GLU A 30 0.69 -15.30 27.78
C GLU A 30 -0.43 -16.35 27.84
N ASN A 31 -0.86 -16.73 29.05
CA ASN A 31 -1.96 -17.68 29.23
C ASN A 31 -3.28 -17.18 28.59
N SER A 32 -3.54 -15.88 28.65
CA SER A 32 -4.72 -15.28 28.04
C SER A 32 -4.65 -15.37 26.51
N ARG A 33 -3.50 -15.05 25.91
CA ARG A 33 -3.26 -15.14 24.46
C ARG A 33 -3.39 -16.58 23.96
N ASN A 34 -2.75 -17.53 24.64
CA ASN A 34 -2.74 -18.94 24.23
C ASN A 34 -4.16 -19.54 24.23
N LYS A 35 -4.97 -19.22 25.25
CA LYS A 35 -6.38 -19.62 25.29
C LYS A 35 -7.22 -18.98 24.18
N ALA A 36 -6.95 -17.72 23.83
CA ALA A 36 -7.67 -17.03 22.77
C ALA A 36 -7.32 -17.60 21.37
N LEU A 37 -6.03 -17.86 21.12
CA LEU A 37 -5.56 -18.54 19.91
C LEU A 37 -6.17 -19.94 19.81
N ALA A 38 -6.12 -20.73 20.89
CA ALA A 38 -6.75 -22.05 20.95
C ALA A 38 -8.26 -21.98 20.70
N TYR A 39 -8.95 -20.99 21.27
CA TYR A 39 -10.36 -20.78 21.00
C TYR A 39 -10.61 -20.51 19.52
N LEU A 40 -9.94 -19.53 18.91
CA LEU A 40 -10.11 -19.24 17.48
C LEU A 40 -9.84 -20.48 16.62
N LEU A 41 -8.70 -21.13 16.82
CA LEU A 41 -8.32 -22.34 16.11
C LEU A 41 -9.39 -23.45 16.25
N SER A 42 -9.95 -23.66 17.46
CA SER A 42 -11.04 -24.63 17.68
C SER A 42 -12.37 -24.28 17.02
N GLN A 43 -12.60 -23.01 16.69
CA GLN A 43 -13.83 -22.51 16.07
C GLN A 43 -13.72 -22.34 14.55
N GLN A 44 -12.56 -22.67 13.95
CA GLN A 44 -12.40 -22.61 12.51
C GLN A 44 -13.25 -23.69 11.82
N GLN A 45 -14.02 -23.29 10.81
CA GLN A 45 -14.80 -24.24 10.01
C GLN A 45 -13.91 -24.99 9.01
N THR A 46 -14.45 -26.08 8.46
CA THR A 46 -13.71 -26.95 7.53
C THR A 46 -13.31 -26.24 6.23
N ASP A 47 -14.05 -25.22 5.82
CA ASP A 47 -13.73 -24.38 4.66
C ASP A 47 -12.70 -23.28 4.99
N GLY A 48 -12.24 -23.16 6.23
CA GLY A 48 -11.24 -22.19 6.67
C GLY A 48 -11.80 -20.93 7.33
N ARG A 49 -13.12 -20.71 7.29
CA ARG A 49 -13.74 -19.48 7.80
C ARG A 49 -14.01 -19.50 9.29
N TRP A 50 -14.19 -18.31 9.84
CA TRP A 50 -14.80 -18.04 11.15
C TRP A 50 -16.09 -17.28 10.97
N GLY A 51 -17.10 -17.59 11.78
CA GLY A 51 -18.39 -16.89 11.77
C GLY A 51 -19.42 -17.50 10.83
N GLU A 52 -20.63 -16.95 10.89
CA GLU A 52 -21.77 -17.38 10.08
C GLU A 52 -21.91 -16.51 8.84
N ALA A 53 -22.70 -16.95 7.86
CA ALA A 53 -22.94 -16.20 6.63
C ALA A 53 -23.36 -14.74 6.93
N GLY A 54 -22.57 -13.78 6.43
CA GLY A 54 -22.81 -12.34 6.61
C GLY A 54 -21.96 -11.67 7.69
N SER A 55 -21.41 -12.43 8.65
CA SER A 55 -20.35 -11.96 9.57
C SER A 55 -19.00 -12.65 9.35
N ASP A 56 -19.00 -13.69 8.52
CA ASP A 56 -17.90 -14.58 8.24
C ASP A 56 -16.66 -13.88 7.70
N VAL A 57 -16.79 -12.93 6.77
CA VAL A 57 -15.63 -12.19 6.25
C VAL A 57 -14.97 -11.34 7.33
N ARG A 58 -15.75 -10.61 8.14
CA ARG A 58 -15.21 -9.72 9.19
C ARG A 58 -14.50 -10.52 10.27
N ALA A 59 -15.13 -11.60 10.73
CA ALA A 59 -14.55 -12.48 11.74
C ALA A 59 -13.30 -13.19 11.21
N SER A 60 -13.32 -13.68 9.97
CA SER A 60 -12.19 -14.39 9.37
C SER A 60 -11.00 -13.48 9.11
N ALA A 61 -11.23 -12.25 8.61
CA ALA A 61 -10.18 -11.25 8.43
C ALA A 61 -9.48 -10.93 9.76
N ALA A 62 -10.25 -10.64 10.81
CA ALA A 62 -9.70 -10.34 12.14
C ALA A 62 -8.97 -11.55 12.77
N ALA A 63 -9.52 -12.76 12.64
CA ALA A 63 -8.89 -13.98 13.14
C ALA A 63 -7.56 -14.24 12.41
N LEU A 64 -7.52 -14.10 11.09
CA LEU A 64 -6.30 -14.32 10.30
C LEU A 64 -5.21 -13.29 10.61
N GLN A 65 -5.59 -12.03 10.83
CA GLN A 65 -4.66 -11.01 11.34
C GLN A 65 -4.07 -11.39 12.69
N ALA A 66 -4.91 -11.84 13.62
CA ALA A 66 -4.44 -12.28 14.94
C ALA A 66 -3.49 -13.47 14.82
N LEU A 67 -3.85 -14.51 14.06
CA LEU A 67 -2.99 -15.68 13.83
C LEU A 67 -1.63 -15.26 13.25
N LYS A 68 -1.61 -14.42 12.20
CA LYS A 68 -0.36 -13.91 11.61
C LYS A 68 0.50 -13.15 12.61
N LYS A 69 -0.12 -12.29 13.41
CA LYS A 69 0.57 -11.44 14.40
C LYS A 69 1.23 -12.27 15.50
N TYR A 70 0.64 -13.41 15.83
CA TYR A 70 1.17 -14.41 16.76
C TYR A 70 1.86 -15.57 16.05
N SER A 71 2.38 -15.35 14.83
CA SER A 71 3.16 -16.35 14.07
C SER A 71 2.51 -17.73 13.94
N VAL A 72 1.18 -17.82 14.05
CA VAL A 72 0.45 -19.07 13.79
C VAL A 72 0.34 -19.23 12.28
N GLY A 73 0.93 -20.31 11.76
CA GLY A 73 0.99 -20.66 10.35
C GLY A 73 0.28 -21.98 10.06
N GLY A 74 0.89 -22.78 9.19
CA GLY A 74 0.42 -24.12 8.92
C GLY A 74 -0.88 -24.21 8.12
N PRO A 75 -1.48 -25.42 8.09
CA PRO A 75 -2.67 -25.68 7.28
C PRO A 75 -3.89 -24.87 7.70
N ALA A 76 -4.08 -24.64 9.01
CA ALA A 76 -5.18 -23.81 9.53
C ALA A 76 -5.11 -22.37 9.00
N TYR A 77 -3.92 -21.76 9.02
CA TYR A 77 -3.69 -20.44 8.45
C TYR A 77 -3.89 -20.42 6.92
N GLY A 78 -3.33 -21.41 6.22
CA GLY A 78 -3.41 -21.51 4.76
C GLY A 78 -4.84 -21.64 4.23
N ARG A 79 -5.69 -22.47 4.87
CA ARG A 79 -7.11 -22.61 4.49
C ARG A 79 -7.90 -21.33 4.71
N ALA A 80 -7.69 -20.66 5.85
CA ALA A 80 -8.31 -19.38 6.13
C ALA A 80 -7.96 -18.32 5.11
N LEU A 81 -6.67 -18.23 4.75
CA LEU A 81 -6.20 -17.28 3.75
C LEU A 81 -6.82 -17.56 2.38
N ASN A 82 -6.87 -18.83 1.96
CA ASN A 82 -7.50 -19.23 0.71
C ASN A 82 -9.00 -18.92 0.69
N TRP A 83 -9.70 -19.26 1.77
CA TRP A 83 -11.12 -18.95 1.89
C TRP A 83 -11.36 -17.44 1.81
N LEU A 84 -10.60 -16.65 2.58
CA LEU A 84 -10.75 -15.21 2.63
C LEU A 84 -10.45 -14.58 1.26
N ASN A 85 -9.50 -15.10 0.49
CA ASN A 85 -9.22 -14.63 -0.86
C ASN A 85 -10.38 -14.88 -1.85
N ASN A 86 -11.20 -15.91 -1.61
CA ASN A 86 -12.32 -16.27 -2.47
C ASN A 86 -13.68 -15.84 -1.93
N ALA A 87 -13.74 -15.35 -0.69
CA ALA A 87 -14.99 -14.96 -0.06
C ALA A 87 -15.60 -13.74 -0.75
N GLU A 88 -16.92 -13.75 -0.95
CA GLU A 88 -17.65 -12.59 -1.46
C GLU A 88 -18.16 -11.72 -0.32
N ALA A 89 -17.54 -10.56 -0.13
CA ALA A 89 -18.06 -9.52 0.74
C ALA A 89 -18.94 -8.54 -0.05
N THR A 90 -20.05 -8.11 0.56
CA THR A 90 -20.99 -7.15 -0.04
C THR A 90 -20.99 -5.80 0.67
N LEU A 91 -20.56 -5.76 1.93
CA LEU A 91 -20.47 -4.53 2.72
C LEU A 91 -19.09 -3.90 2.56
N PRO A 92 -18.99 -2.57 2.39
CA PRO A 92 -17.70 -1.88 2.30
C PRO A 92 -16.76 -2.18 3.48
N GLU A 93 -17.29 -2.27 4.71
CA GLU A 93 -16.49 -2.64 5.89
C GLU A 93 -15.84 -4.02 5.74
N ALA A 94 -16.60 -5.02 5.29
CA ALA A 94 -16.13 -6.39 5.15
C ALA A 94 -15.13 -6.53 4.00
N LEU A 95 -15.39 -5.85 2.88
CA LEU A 95 -14.48 -5.76 1.73
C LEU A 95 -13.15 -5.12 2.12
N ALA A 96 -13.19 -3.97 2.81
CA ALA A 96 -11.98 -3.27 3.24
C ALA A 96 -11.14 -4.13 4.18
N ARG A 97 -11.75 -4.78 5.18
CA ARG A 97 -11.04 -5.70 6.09
C ARG A 97 -10.44 -6.89 5.36
N GLN A 98 -11.16 -7.49 4.42
CA GLN A 98 -10.66 -8.56 3.56
C GLN A 98 -9.40 -8.11 2.80
N ILE A 99 -9.45 -6.95 2.15
CA ILE A 99 -8.34 -6.40 1.38
C ILE A 99 -7.14 -6.07 2.27
N ILE A 100 -7.34 -5.41 3.42
CA ILE A 100 -6.28 -5.12 4.40
C ILE A 100 -5.55 -6.41 4.80
N THR A 101 -6.30 -7.44 5.19
CA THR A 101 -5.70 -8.71 5.65
C THR A 101 -4.94 -9.43 4.54
N LEU A 102 -5.45 -9.42 3.30
CA LEU A 102 -4.77 -10.04 2.16
C LEU A 102 -3.51 -9.26 1.78
N ALA A 103 -3.56 -7.93 1.79
CA ALA A 103 -2.41 -7.08 1.49
C ALA A 103 -1.28 -7.26 2.52
N GLU A 104 -1.59 -7.51 3.80
CA GLU A 104 -0.61 -7.80 4.86
C GLU A 104 0.21 -9.07 4.62
N VAL A 105 -0.24 -9.95 3.70
CA VAL A 105 0.51 -11.13 3.26
C VAL A 105 0.93 -11.05 1.79
N GLY A 106 0.86 -9.87 1.18
CA GLY A 106 1.29 -9.63 -0.19
C GLY A 106 0.30 -10.08 -1.27
N ILE A 107 -0.96 -10.35 -0.92
CA ILE A 107 -2.00 -10.73 -1.88
C ILE A 107 -2.85 -9.51 -2.23
N VAL A 108 -2.85 -9.13 -3.51
CA VAL A 108 -3.74 -8.08 -4.04
C VAL A 108 -4.91 -8.75 -4.77
N ASN A 109 -6.12 -8.55 -4.25
CA ASN A 109 -7.36 -9.10 -4.82
C ASN A 109 -8.08 -8.04 -5.66
N GLN A 110 -7.64 -7.87 -6.90
CA GLN A 110 -8.15 -6.83 -7.80
C GLN A 110 -9.67 -6.84 -7.96
N PRO A 111 -10.36 -8.00 -8.13
CA PRO A 111 -11.82 -8.02 -8.23
C PRO A 111 -12.55 -7.46 -7.00
N GLN A 112 -12.04 -7.69 -5.79
CA GLN A 112 -12.65 -7.14 -4.58
C GLN A 112 -12.30 -5.65 -4.40
N LEU A 113 -11.11 -5.23 -4.83
CA LEU A 113 -10.72 -3.83 -4.85
C LEU A 113 -11.61 -3.03 -5.82
N ASP A 114 -11.88 -3.55 -7.02
CA ASP A 114 -12.78 -2.94 -7.99
C ASP A 114 -14.21 -2.82 -7.42
N LYS A 115 -14.70 -3.86 -6.73
CA LYS A 115 -15.99 -3.83 -6.02
C LYS A 115 -16.01 -2.77 -4.91
N LEU A 116 -14.92 -2.65 -4.16
CA LEU A 116 -14.78 -1.63 -3.10
C LEU A 116 -14.83 -0.22 -3.71
N MET A 117 -14.09 0.02 -4.79
CA MET A 117 -14.09 1.30 -5.49
C MET A 117 -15.44 1.63 -6.12
N ALA A 118 -16.15 0.63 -6.66
CA ALA A 118 -17.49 0.80 -7.19
C ALA A 118 -18.54 1.11 -6.11
N ALA A 119 -18.30 0.75 -4.84
CA ALA A 119 -19.18 1.06 -3.72
C ALA A 119 -19.04 2.50 -3.20
N ALA A 120 -18.12 3.29 -3.76
CA ALA A 120 -17.90 4.68 -3.36
C ALA A 120 -19.05 5.59 -3.80
N TYR A 121 -19.47 6.48 -2.90
CA TYR A 121 -20.42 7.54 -3.18
C TYR A 121 -19.70 8.85 -3.52
N SER A 122 -20.06 9.52 -4.61
CA SER A 122 -19.50 10.84 -4.95
C SER A 122 -20.26 11.95 -4.26
N SER A 123 -19.54 12.76 -3.47
CA SER A 123 -20.03 13.97 -2.82
C SER A 123 -19.24 15.21 -3.29
N PRO A 124 -19.75 16.43 -3.09
CA PRO A 124 -18.98 17.66 -3.33
C PRO A 124 -17.67 17.75 -2.53
N LYS A 125 -17.55 16.95 -1.46
CA LYS A 125 -16.36 16.86 -0.61
C LYS A 125 -15.41 15.73 -1.04
N GLY A 126 -15.73 14.92 -2.05
CA GLY A 126 -14.94 13.75 -2.46
C GLY A 126 -15.76 12.46 -2.47
N LEU A 127 -15.10 11.32 -2.69
CA LEU A 127 -15.74 10.03 -2.52
C LEU A 127 -16.00 9.78 -1.03
N LEU A 128 -17.01 8.98 -0.66
CA LEU A 128 -17.26 8.47 0.72
C LEU A 128 -17.81 7.03 0.68
N TRP A 129 -17.61 6.23 1.75
CA TRP A 129 -18.20 4.88 1.87
C TRP A 129 -19.19 4.81 3.04
N GLY A 130 -20.34 4.18 2.82
CA GLY A 130 -21.44 4.03 3.79
C GLY A 130 -22.25 2.76 3.57
N ASP A 131 -23.16 2.45 4.49
CA ASP A 131 -24.00 1.25 4.40
C ASP A 131 -25.32 1.57 3.68
N GLY A 132 -25.38 1.29 2.37
CA GLY A 132 -26.62 1.31 1.59
C GLY A 132 -27.09 2.69 1.10
N VAL A 133 -28.27 2.70 0.47
CA VAL A 133 -28.81 3.84 -0.33
C VAL A 133 -29.29 5.02 0.52
N GLU A 134 -29.35 4.87 1.85
CA GLU A 134 -29.91 5.85 2.80
C GLU A 134 -28.86 6.48 3.74
N HIS A 135 -27.60 6.00 3.73
CA HIS A 135 -26.52 6.53 4.57
C HIS A 135 -25.41 7.13 3.70
N TRP A 136 -25.24 8.46 3.80
CA TRP A 136 -24.42 9.25 2.88
C TRP A 136 -22.90 9.07 3.13
N TYR A 137 -22.47 8.74 4.36
CA TYR A 137 -21.10 8.27 4.68
C TYR A 137 -20.96 7.69 6.11
N SER A 138 -19.95 6.82 6.31
CA SER A 138 -19.57 6.20 7.59
C SER A 138 -18.07 6.40 7.86
N THR A 139 -17.72 6.90 9.05
CA THR A 139 -16.31 7.07 9.47
C THR A 139 -15.58 5.73 9.47
N ILE A 140 -16.24 4.68 9.97
CA ILE A 140 -15.66 3.33 10.07
C ILE A 140 -15.32 2.79 8.69
N ASN A 141 -16.28 2.83 7.77
CA ASN A 141 -16.09 2.30 6.42
C ASN A 141 -15.02 3.11 5.70
N THR A 142 -15.08 4.43 5.81
CA THR A 142 -14.13 5.34 5.20
C THR A 142 -12.70 5.10 5.68
N SER A 143 -12.47 5.04 7.00
CA SER A 143 -11.13 4.76 7.54
C SER A 143 -10.61 3.38 7.12
N LEU A 144 -11.44 2.34 7.16
CA LEU A 144 -11.01 1.01 6.72
C LEU A 144 -10.70 0.97 5.23
N VAL A 145 -11.46 1.67 4.39
CA VAL A 145 -11.17 1.73 2.97
C VAL A 145 -9.85 2.44 2.74
N VAL A 146 -9.61 3.61 3.34
CA VAL A 146 -8.33 4.32 3.22
C VAL A 146 -7.14 3.43 3.61
N ASP A 147 -7.25 2.70 4.73
CA ASP A 147 -6.21 1.74 5.15
C ASP A 147 -6.01 0.61 4.12
N ALA A 148 -7.11 0.06 3.56
CA ALA A 148 -7.06 -0.93 2.48
C ALA A 148 -6.35 -0.38 1.24
N LEU A 149 -6.72 0.83 0.83
CA LEU A 149 -6.20 1.50 -0.35
C LEU A 149 -4.71 1.78 -0.23
N TYR A 150 -4.26 2.24 0.94
CA TYR A 150 -2.85 2.50 1.22
C TYR A 150 -2.01 1.22 1.18
N LYS A 151 -2.51 0.13 1.79
CA LYS A 151 -1.80 -1.17 1.82
C LYS A 151 -1.70 -1.84 0.44
N THR A 152 -2.60 -1.54 -0.49
CA THR A 152 -2.55 -2.08 -1.86
C THR A 152 -1.73 -1.20 -2.82
N ASN A 153 -1.53 0.09 -2.51
CA ASN A 153 -0.93 1.07 -3.44
C ASN A 153 0.55 0.80 -3.79
N GLY A 154 1.26 -0.02 -3.00
CA GLY A 154 2.62 -0.48 -3.37
C GLY A 154 2.64 -1.51 -4.51
N ASN A 155 1.48 -1.98 -5.00
CA ASN A 155 1.35 -2.94 -6.09
C ASN A 155 0.08 -2.63 -6.92
N VAL A 156 0.24 -1.86 -8.01
CA VAL A 156 -0.68 -1.66 -9.15
C VAL A 156 -1.71 -0.50 -9.02
N LEU A 157 -1.59 0.52 -9.90
CA LEU A 157 -2.57 0.92 -10.95
C LEU A 157 -2.03 2.11 -11.80
N ALA A 158 -2.36 2.12 -13.10
CA ALA A 158 -1.91 3.06 -14.14
C ALA A 158 -2.43 4.51 -14.04
N ASP A 159 -2.93 4.95 -12.88
CA ASP A 159 -3.43 6.31 -12.66
C ASP A 159 -3.32 6.67 -11.17
N GLU A 160 -2.08 6.63 -10.67
CA GLU A 160 -1.69 6.90 -9.29
C GLU A 160 -2.20 8.27 -8.81
N ALA A 161 -2.22 9.27 -9.70
CA ALA A 161 -2.66 10.64 -9.43
C ALA A 161 -4.14 10.76 -9.03
N VAL A 162 -5.04 9.94 -9.60
CA VAL A 162 -6.47 9.97 -9.25
C VAL A 162 -6.71 9.36 -7.87
N TYR A 163 -5.92 8.36 -7.49
CA TYR A 163 -6.07 7.63 -6.25
C TYR A 163 -5.46 8.40 -5.06
N THR A 164 -4.27 8.96 -5.26
CA THR A 164 -3.60 9.85 -4.29
C THR A 164 -4.42 11.11 -4.03
N ARG A 165 -4.95 11.77 -5.07
CA ARG A 165 -5.86 12.94 -4.94
C ARG A 165 -7.12 12.62 -4.13
N LYS A 166 -7.67 11.41 -4.28
CA LYS A 166 -8.83 10.94 -3.50
C LYS A 166 -8.43 10.72 -2.04
N GLN A 167 -7.31 10.05 -1.78
CA GLN A 167 -6.80 9.81 -0.42
C GLN A 167 -6.55 11.11 0.36
N THR A 168 -5.88 12.10 -0.23
CA THR A 168 -5.61 13.40 0.42
C THR A 168 -6.90 14.14 0.78
N GLN A 169 -7.87 14.16 -0.13
CA GLN A 169 -9.19 14.76 0.12
C GLN A 169 -9.98 14.01 1.22
N TYR A 170 -9.79 12.69 1.35
CA TYR A 170 -10.38 11.89 2.44
C TYR A 170 -9.81 12.23 3.81
N LEU A 171 -8.49 12.40 3.90
CA LEU A 171 -7.78 12.71 5.14
C LEU A 171 -8.23 14.09 5.67
N GLN A 172 -8.28 15.11 4.79
CA GLN A 172 -8.77 16.45 5.11
C GLN A 172 -10.24 16.45 5.58
N ASN A 173 -11.11 15.65 4.97
CA ASN A 173 -12.52 15.56 5.41
C ASN A 173 -12.70 14.88 6.77
N LEU A 174 -11.84 13.92 7.11
CA LEU A 174 -11.85 13.31 8.43
C LEU A 174 -11.37 14.31 9.48
N GLU A 175 -10.39 15.15 9.18
CA GLU A 175 -9.96 16.26 10.04
C GLU A 175 -11.06 17.30 10.27
N ASP A 176 -11.71 17.77 9.20
CA ASP A 176 -12.88 18.64 9.24
C ASP A 176 -13.95 18.08 10.18
N LEU A 177 -14.26 16.77 10.08
CA LEU A 177 -15.29 16.14 10.88
C LEU A 177 -14.91 16.03 12.37
N ALA A 178 -13.62 15.87 12.67
CA ALA A 178 -13.12 15.83 14.04
C ALA A 178 -13.27 17.21 14.70
N SER A 179 -13.03 18.29 13.93
CA SER A 179 -13.19 19.66 14.41
C SER A 179 -14.62 19.99 14.86
N GLU A 180 -15.64 19.37 14.27
CA GLU A 180 -17.06 19.62 14.57
C GLU A 180 -17.57 18.93 15.87
N THR A 181 -16.85 17.95 16.42
CA THR A 181 -17.35 17.04 17.49
C THR A 181 -16.62 17.12 18.84
N GLY A 182 -15.52 17.88 18.94
CA GLY A 182 -14.88 18.21 20.23
C GLY A 182 -14.09 17.08 20.90
N SER A 183 -13.29 16.37 20.10
CA SER A 183 -12.10 15.55 20.44
C SER A 183 -12.16 14.08 20.02
N GLY A 184 -13.13 13.64 19.22
CA GLY A 184 -13.12 12.30 18.58
C GLY A 184 -14.13 12.17 17.44
N TRP A 185 -14.14 11.06 16.72
CA TRP A 185 -15.04 10.85 15.58
C TRP A 185 -16.34 10.15 15.97
N GLY A 186 -17.45 10.54 15.34
CA GLY A 186 -18.73 9.83 15.41
C GLY A 186 -18.87 8.77 14.31
N TYR A 187 -20.00 8.07 14.26
CA TYR A 187 -20.27 7.02 13.27
C TYR A 187 -20.54 7.57 11.85
N GLY A 188 -21.12 8.78 11.70
CA GLY A 188 -21.41 9.42 10.41
C GLY A 188 -22.30 10.68 10.50
N LYS A 189 -22.85 11.15 9.36
CA LYS A 189 -23.94 12.15 9.28
C LYS A 189 -25.25 11.49 8.82
N ASP A 190 -26.37 11.88 9.43
CA ASP A 190 -27.75 11.55 9.01
C ASP A 190 -28.34 12.69 8.15
N GLU A 191 -29.47 12.45 7.46
CA GLU A 191 -30.24 13.36 6.57
C GLU A 191 -30.50 14.77 7.17
N SER A 192 -30.32 14.93 8.48
CA SER A 192 -30.52 16.18 9.22
C SER A 192 -29.30 17.12 9.30
N TYR A 193 -28.20 16.83 8.60
CA TYR A 193 -27.02 17.71 8.44
C TYR A 193 -26.12 17.91 9.69
N TYR A 194 -26.27 17.10 10.74
CA TYR A 194 -25.43 17.18 11.96
C TYR A 194 -24.49 15.98 12.09
N PRO A 195 -23.19 16.19 12.39
CA PRO A 195 -22.28 15.09 12.71
C PRO A 195 -22.77 14.36 13.96
N SER A 196 -22.75 13.02 13.91
CA SER A 196 -23.01 12.23 15.12
C SER A 196 -21.96 12.53 16.20
N PRO A 197 -22.32 12.54 17.49
CA PRO A 197 -21.35 12.73 18.57
C PRO A 197 -20.21 11.71 18.53
N SER A 198 -19.04 12.11 19.03
CA SER A 198 -17.86 11.25 19.13
C SER A 198 -18.15 9.94 19.85
N ALA A 199 -17.66 8.83 19.31
CA ALA A 199 -17.81 7.47 19.86
C ALA A 199 -16.49 6.69 19.81
N VAL A 200 -16.32 5.72 20.71
CA VAL A 200 -15.05 4.99 20.88
C VAL A 200 -14.64 4.18 19.65
N ILE A 201 -15.56 3.42 19.05
CA ILE A 201 -15.24 2.56 17.86
C ILE A 201 -14.74 3.39 16.67
N PRO A 202 -15.51 4.37 16.14
CA PRO A 202 -15.04 5.18 15.01
C PRO A 202 -13.77 5.96 15.33
N THR A 203 -13.62 6.45 16.57
CA THR A 203 -12.39 7.15 16.98
C THR A 203 -11.18 6.22 16.97
N ALA A 204 -11.29 5.02 17.58
CA ALA A 204 -10.19 4.07 17.62
C ALA A 204 -9.79 3.56 16.23
N ILE A 205 -10.77 3.30 15.35
CA ILE A 205 -10.50 2.86 13.97
C ILE A 205 -9.83 3.98 13.15
N ALA A 206 -10.25 5.23 13.31
CA ALA A 206 -9.61 6.37 12.65
C ALA A 206 -8.15 6.54 13.12
N VAL A 207 -7.89 6.48 14.43
CA VAL A 207 -6.53 6.54 14.99
C VAL A 207 -5.66 5.39 14.44
N LEU A 208 -6.20 4.17 14.39
CA LEU A 208 -5.49 3.02 13.82
C LEU A 208 -5.15 3.21 12.35
N MET A 209 -6.10 3.68 11.55
CA MET A 209 -5.88 3.96 10.13
C MET A 209 -4.77 5.00 9.95
N PHE A 210 -4.87 6.15 10.62
CA PHE A 210 -3.86 7.21 10.52
C PHE A 210 -2.47 6.70 10.88
N ARG A 211 -2.37 5.89 11.95
CA ARG A 211 -1.10 5.26 12.34
C ARG A 211 -0.63 4.17 11.37
N ASN A 212 -1.51 3.49 10.66
CA ASN A 212 -1.14 2.47 9.68
C ASN A 212 -0.61 3.07 8.38
N ILE A 213 -1.13 4.23 7.99
CA ILE A 213 -0.68 4.99 6.81
C ILE A 213 0.44 5.99 7.13
N ASP A 214 0.92 5.99 8.37
CA ASP A 214 1.87 6.93 8.98
C ASP A 214 1.56 8.43 8.81
N TYR A 215 0.29 8.76 8.60
CA TYR A 215 -0.20 10.14 8.57
C TYR A 215 -0.50 10.64 10.00
N LYS A 216 -0.08 11.86 10.32
CA LYS A 216 -0.15 12.43 11.67
C LYS A 216 -0.95 13.74 11.68
N PRO A 217 -2.28 13.68 11.58
CA PRO A 217 -3.09 14.89 11.61
C PRO A 217 -2.96 15.58 12.98
N SER A 218 -3.08 16.91 13.02
CA SER A 218 -3.03 17.70 14.27
C SER A 218 -4.05 17.25 15.33
N TYR A 219 -5.10 16.54 14.90
CA TYR A 219 -6.15 15.98 15.75
C TYR A 219 -5.84 14.58 16.33
N LEU A 220 -4.83 13.88 15.83
CA LEU A 220 -4.53 12.49 16.19
C LEU A 220 -4.29 12.34 17.71
N PHE A 221 -3.52 13.26 18.27
CA PHE A 221 -3.21 13.29 19.70
C PHE A 221 -4.45 13.62 20.55
N LYS A 222 -5.28 14.58 20.11
CA LYS A 222 -6.54 14.94 20.78
C LYS A 222 -7.50 13.75 20.82
N ALA A 223 -7.56 12.97 19.74
CA ALA A 223 -8.36 11.75 19.68
C ALA A 223 -7.85 10.64 20.61
N ALA A 224 -6.53 10.46 20.72
CA ALA A 224 -5.93 9.53 21.67
C ALA A 224 -6.22 9.95 23.13
N ASP A 225 -6.06 11.24 23.45
CA ASP A 225 -6.40 11.78 24.77
C ASP A 225 -7.89 11.63 25.10
N TRP A 226 -8.76 11.80 24.11
CA TRP A 226 -10.19 11.57 24.29
C TRP A 226 -10.50 10.10 24.58
N LEU A 227 -9.83 9.13 23.96
CA LEU A 227 -9.96 7.71 24.30
C LEU A 227 -9.54 7.45 25.75
N VAL A 228 -8.43 8.05 26.21
CA VAL A 228 -8.01 7.99 27.62
C VAL A 228 -9.07 8.60 28.54
N TYR A 229 -9.67 9.73 28.17
CA TYR A 229 -10.74 10.36 28.94
C TYR A 229 -12.01 9.47 29.06
N LYS A 230 -12.26 8.56 28.12
CA LYS A 230 -13.37 7.59 28.18
C LYS A 230 -13.08 6.36 29.03
N GLN A 231 -11.87 6.22 29.57
CA GLN A 231 -11.53 5.13 30.46
C GLN A 231 -12.30 5.21 31.77
N GLN A 232 -12.99 4.13 32.11
CA GLN A 232 -13.72 3.97 33.35
C GLN A 232 -12.79 3.50 34.47
N ALA A 233 -13.22 3.68 35.73
CA ALA A 233 -12.44 3.23 36.90
C ALA A 233 -12.11 1.73 36.90
N GLY A 234 -12.84 0.91 36.15
CA GLY A 234 -12.58 -0.53 35.97
C GLY A 234 -11.69 -0.87 34.77
N GLY A 235 -11.02 0.11 34.16
CA GLY A 235 -10.10 -0.08 33.02
C GLY A 235 -10.77 -0.11 31.64
N ALA A 236 -12.06 -0.41 31.55
CA ALA A 236 -12.83 -0.39 30.30
C ALA A 236 -12.81 1.00 29.64
N ILE A 237 -12.57 1.07 28.33
CA ILE A 237 -12.70 2.30 27.54
C ILE A 237 -14.01 2.19 26.76
N THR A 238 -15.03 2.94 27.20
CA THR A 238 -16.40 2.81 26.68
C THR A 238 -17.21 4.08 26.85
N MET A 239 -18.25 4.25 26.02
CA MET A 239 -19.29 5.27 26.19
C MET A 239 -20.45 4.80 27.08
N ASP A 240 -20.55 3.51 27.37
CA ASP A 240 -21.69 2.91 28.06
C ASP A 240 -21.49 2.92 29.58
N ALA A 241 -22.28 3.72 30.28
CA ALA A 241 -22.25 3.81 31.74
C ALA A 241 -22.65 2.46 32.38
N GLY A 242 -21.67 1.67 32.82
CA GLY A 242 -21.87 0.47 33.64
C GLY A 242 -21.95 -0.86 32.88
N TYR A 243 -21.86 -0.86 31.55
CA TYR A 243 -21.78 -2.05 30.72
C TYR A 243 -20.51 -1.95 29.87
N GLY A 244 -19.36 -2.31 30.44
CA GLY A 244 -18.09 -2.30 29.70
C GLY A 244 -18.22 -3.06 28.39
N SER A 245 -17.75 -2.47 27.29
CA SER A 245 -17.75 -3.10 25.97
C SER A 245 -16.34 -3.58 25.65
N THR A 246 -16.17 -4.91 25.58
CA THR A 246 -14.88 -5.54 25.23
C THR A 246 -14.39 -5.08 23.87
N LEU A 247 -15.26 -4.98 22.86
CA LEU A 247 -14.87 -4.55 21.52
C LEU A 247 -14.39 -3.08 21.50
N GLN A 248 -15.11 -2.18 22.18
CA GLN A 248 -14.69 -0.78 22.31
C GLN A 248 -13.32 -0.68 22.99
N THR A 249 -13.14 -1.42 24.09
CA THR A 249 -11.87 -1.40 24.82
C THR A 249 -10.74 -2.01 24.00
N ALA A 250 -10.98 -3.13 23.31
CA ALA A 250 -9.99 -3.79 22.47
C ALA A 250 -9.48 -2.88 21.34
N LEU A 251 -10.38 -2.22 20.62
CA LEU A 251 -9.99 -1.29 19.55
C LEU A 251 -9.27 -0.06 20.11
N ALA A 252 -9.74 0.50 21.24
CA ALA A 252 -9.09 1.64 21.88
C ALA A 252 -7.67 1.29 22.37
N VAL A 253 -7.47 0.11 22.97
CA VAL A 253 -6.15 -0.37 23.39
C VAL A 253 -5.23 -0.54 22.20
N GLN A 254 -5.69 -1.13 21.09
CA GLN A 254 -4.89 -1.22 19.86
C GLN A 254 -4.47 0.17 19.35
N ALA A 255 -5.38 1.15 19.38
CA ALA A 255 -5.10 2.53 18.98
C ALA A 255 -4.05 3.19 19.88
N LEU A 256 -4.19 3.10 21.21
CA LEU A 256 -3.24 3.66 22.17
C LEU A 256 -1.85 3.00 22.06
N ALA A 257 -1.80 1.68 21.88
CA ALA A 257 -0.55 0.95 21.67
C ALA A 257 0.20 1.44 20.41
N LYS A 258 -0.53 1.75 19.32
CA LYS A 258 0.05 2.34 18.10
C LYS A 258 0.53 3.78 18.32
N MET A 259 -0.15 4.56 19.17
CA MET A 259 0.27 5.92 19.51
C MET A 259 1.56 5.97 20.33
N LYS A 260 1.81 4.97 21.20
CA LYS A 260 3.06 4.86 21.99
C LYS A 260 4.34 4.81 21.13
N THR A 261 4.23 4.44 19.85
CA THR A 261 5.39 4.28 18.96
C THR A 261 5.98 5.58 18.42
N ILE A 262 5.32 6.73 18.60
CA ILE A 262 5.69 8.00 17.96
C ILE A 262 6.00 9.17 18.90
N SER A 263 5.94 9.00 20.22
CA SER A 263 6.15 10.12 21.14
C SER A 263 6.93 9.71 22.40
N SER A 264 7.84 10.60 22.85
CA SER A 264 8.57 10.48 24.12
C SER A 264 7.87 11.04 25.38
N PRO A 265 6.62 11.57 25.40
CA PRO A 265 5.83 11.68 26.62
C PRO A 265 4.98 10.41 26.80
N SER A 266 5.58 9.33 27.29
CA SER A 266 4.89 8.08 27.69
C SER A 266 3.98 8.24 28.93
N ALA A 267 3.69 9.47 29.37
CA ALA A 267 3.15 9.73 30.70
C ALA A 267 1.64 9.49 30.85
N THR A 268 0.85 9.47 29.76
CA THR A 268 -0.63 9.43 29.83
C THR A 268 -1.27 8.21 29.15
N TRP A 269 -0.79 7.76 28.00
CA TRP A 269 -1.45 6.68 27.24
C TRP A 269 -1.05 5.27 27.69
N GLU A 270 0.22 5.05 28.03
CA GLU A 270 0.72 3.74 28.49
C GLU A 270 -0.01 3.26 29.76
N PRO A 271 -0.25 4.09 30.79
CA PRO A 271 -1.09 3.70 31.92
C PRO A 271 -2.53 3.30 31.50
N ALA A 272 -3.11 4.03 30.55
CA ALA A 272 -4.47 3.74 30.07
C ALA A 272 -4.54 2.46 29.23
N GLU A 273 -3.55 2.22 28.38
CA GLU A 273 -3.36 0.98 27.63
C GLU A 273 -3.28 -0.22 28.59
N ILE A 274 -2.42 -0.14 29.61
CA ILE A 274 -2.24 -1.19 30.63
C ILE A 274 -3.56 -1.49 31.35
N LEU A 275 -4.30 -0.47 31.79
CA LEU A 275 -5.59 -0.65 32.45
C LEU A 275 -6.65 -1.25 31.51
N GLY A 276 -6.60 -0.92 30.22
CA GLY A 276 -7.45 -1.51 29.20
C GLY A 276 -7.13 -2.99 28.94
N ILE A 277 -5.85 -3.34 28.84
CA ILE A 277 -5.36 -4.72 28.73
C ILE A 277 -5.82 -5.54 29.94
N GLU A 278 -5.68 -4.99 31.14
CA GLU A 278 -6.13 -5.66 32.35
C GLU A 278 -7.63 -5.90 32.36
N TYR A 279 -8.43 -4.90 31.98
CA TYR A 279 -9.86 -5.08 31.81
C TYR A 279 -10.14 -6.23 30.84
N LEU A 280 -9.49 -6.27 29.66
CA LEU A 280 -9.67 -7.35 28.69
C LEU A 280 -9.34 -8.72 29.32
N VAL A 281 -8.17 -8.89 29.94
CA VAL A 281 -7.80 -10.16 30.60
C VAL A 281 -8.84 -10.56 31.65
N SER A 282 -9.37 -9.61 32.43
CA SER A 282 -10.40 -9.88 33.43
C SER A 282 -11.76 -10.31 32.85
N GLN A 283 -12.06 -9.94 31.60
CA GLN A 283 -13.30 -10.29 30.92
C GLN A 283 -13.21 -11.60 30.13
N GLN A 284 -12.02 -12.21 30.01
CA GLN A 284 -11.86 -13.44 29.24
C GLN A 284 -12.60 -14.60 29.91
N GLN A 285 -13.36 -15.35 29.11
CA GLN A 285 -14.06 -16.54 29.59
C GLN A 285 -13.11 -17.74 29.73
N ALA A 286 -13.53 -18.75 30.49
CA ALA A 286 -12.72 -19.96 30.71
C ALA A 286 -12.38 -20.73 29.41
N ASN A 287 -13.21 -20.60 28.38
CA ASN A 287 -12.97 -21.19 27.05
C ASN A 287 -11.99 -20.36 26.18
N GLY A 288 -11.42 -19.27 26.69
CA GLY A 288 -10.49 -18.39 25.97
C GLY A 288 -11.15 -17.27 25.16
N SER A 289 -12.47 -17.30 24.99
CA SER A 289 -13.20 -16.29 24.23
C SER A 289 -13.51 -15.03 25.03
N TRP A 290 -13.80 -13.95 24.30
CA TRP A 290 -14.54 -12.81 24.85
C TRP A 290 -15.97 -12.84 24.33
N SER A 291 -16.92 -12.92 25.25
CA SER A 291 -18.37 -13.02 24.97
C SER A 291 -18.82 -14.20 24.09
N GLY A 292 -17.92 -15.12 23.73
CA GLY A 292 -18.19 -16.17 22.73
C GLY A 292 -18.27 -15.65 21.29
N ASP A 293 -17.92 -14.39 21.06
CA ASP A 293 -17.95 -13.76 19.73
C ASP A 293 -16.56 -13.82 19.09
N LEU A 294 -16.49 -14.31 17.85
CA LEU A 294 -15.23 -14.55 17.13
C LEU A 294 -14.53 -13.25 16.74
N LEU A 295 -15.28 -12.24 16.31
CA LEU A 295 -14.72 -10.94 15.96
C LEU A 295 -14.19 -10.24 17.22
N VAL A 296 -14.97 -10.23 18.31
CA VAL A 296 -14.56 -9.63 19.58
C VAL A 296 -13.34 -10.35 20.14
N THR A 297 -13.30 -11.68 20.06
CA THR A 297 -12.15 -12.47 20.53
C THR A 297 -10.89 -12.18 19.72
N ALA A 298 -10.98 -12.10 18.39
CA ALA A 298 -9.85 -11.75 17.54
C ALA A 298 -9.35 -10.32 17.80
N GLN A 299 -10.26 -9.34 17.95
CA GLN A 299 -9.89 -7.95 18.25
C GLN A 299 -9.29 -7.79 19.65
N ALA A 300 -9.82 -8.50 20.66
CA ALA A 300 -9.23 -8.53 21.99
C ALA A 300 -7.82 -9.14 21.94
N LEU A 301 -7.63 -10.25 21.22
CA LEU A 301 -6.31 -10.86 21.05
C LEU A 301 -5.31 -9.91 20.36
N LEU A 302 -5.71 -9.20 19.30
CA LEU A 302 -4.86 -8.18 18.66
C LEU A 302 -4.45 -7.04 19.60
N ALA A 303 -5.33 -6.67 20.54
CA ALA A 303 -5.09 -5.67 21.58
C ALA A 303 -4.12 -6.14 22.66
N LEU A 304 -4.09 -7.45 22.92
CA LEU A 304 -3.18 -8.04 23.89
C LEU A 304 -1.77 -8.23 23.33
N TYR A 305 -1.44 -7.82 22.11
CA TYR A 305 -0.12 -8.06 21.53
C TYR A 305 0.95 -7.12 22.08
N ASP A 306 2.06 -7.69 22.60
CA ASP A 306 3.29 -6.96 22.96
C ASP A 306 4.52 -7.62 22.32
N ALA A 307 5.65 -6.90 22.35
CA ALA A 307 6.95 -7.43 21.93
C ALA A 307 7.92 -7.43 23.13
N PRO A 308 8.80 -8.44 23.26
CA PRO A 308 8.95 -9.66 22.45
C PRO A 308 8.11 -10.85 22.95
N GLN A 309 7.69 -11.72 22.03
CA GLN A 309 7.06 -13.02 22.33
C GLN A 309 8.01 -14.16 21.97
N ILE A 310 8.07 -15.20 22.81
CA ILE A 310 8.76 -16.45 22.49
C ILE A 310 7.67 -17.47 22.17
N LEU A 311 7.49 -17.75 20.88
CA LEU A 311 6.57 -18.77 20.39
C LEU A 311 7.44 -19.92 19.87
N VAL A 312 7.50 -21.00 20.63
CA VAL A 312 8.16 -22.24 20.21
C VAL A 312 7.12 -23.07 19.46
N ASP A 313 7.53 -23.59 18.30
CA ASP A 313 6.81 -24.56 17.49
C ASP A 313 7.84 -25.65 17.20
N ASN A 314 7.83 -26.71 18.01
CA ASN A 314 8.89 -27.72 18.00
C ASN A 314 8.76 -28.72 16.85
N ASP A 315 7.54 -29.00 16.40
CA ASP A 315 7.29 -29.96 15.33
C ASP A 315 7.13 -29.30 13.94
N GLY A 316 7.05 -27.97 13.90
CA GLY A 316 7.10 -27.16 12.68
C GLY A 316 5.78 -27.16 11.91
N ASP A 317 4.66 -27.43 12.57
CA ASP A 317 3.35 -27.46 11.94
C ASP A 317 2.70 -26.08 11.82
N GLY A 318 3.28 -25.07 12.46
CA GLY A 318 2.82 -23.69 12.48
C GLY A 318 1.94 -23.31 13.68
N ILE A 319 1.71 -24.18 14.66
CA ILE A 319 0.98 -23.89 15.90
C ILE A 319 1.98 -23.86 17.06
N PRO A 320 2.02 -22.79 17.88
CA PRO A 320 2.93 -22.75 19.02
C PRO A 320 2.58 -23.81 20.10
N ASP A 321 3.59 -24.43 20.70
CA ASP A 321 3.47 -25.51 21.69
C ASP A 321 2.49 -25.17 22.84
N ASP A 322 2.54 -23.94 23.37
CA ASP A 322 1.66 -23.53 24.48
C ASP A 322 0.19 -23.34 24.04
N VAL A 323 -0.03 -23.07 22.76
CA VAL A 323 -1.37 -23.02 22.14
C VAL A 323 -1.92 -24.43 21.98
N GLU A 324 -1.08 -25.38 21.56
CA GLU A 324 -1.43 -26.79 21.49
C GLU A 324 -1.80 -27.38 22.87
N VAL A 325 -1.05 -27.05 23.92
CA VAL A 325 -1.41 -27.40 25.30
C VAL A 325 -2.80 -26.87 25.66
N SER A 326 -3.14 -25.66 25.19
CA SER A 326 -4.45 -25.04 25.42
C SER A 326 -5.57 -25.66 24.57
N LEU A 327 -5.25 -26.17 23.38
CA LEU A 327 -6.14 -26.96 22.52
C LEU A 327 -6.35 -28.40 23.04
N GLY A 328 -5.37 -28.92 23.77
CA GLY A 328 -5.30 -30.33 24.13
C GLY A 328 -4.74 -31.22 23.00
N THR A 329 -3.98 -30.65 22.08
CA THR A 329 -3.14 -31.36 21.09
C THR A 329 -1.74 -31.62 21.66
N ASN A 330 -0.85 -32.28 20.92
CA ASN A 330 0.45 -32.74 21.45
C ASN A 330 1.62 -31.98 20.80
N PRO A 331 2.36 -31.15 21.56
CA PRO A 331 3.42 -30.26 21.02
C PRO A 331 4.67 -30.89 20.39
N GLU A 332 4.68 -32.20 20.23
CA GLU A 332 5.79 -32.95 19.64
C GLU A 332 5.35 -33.68 18.35
N VAL A 333 4.11 -33.47 17.90
CA VAL A 333 3.50 -34.25 16.81
C VAL A 333 2.70 -33.32 15.91
N VAL A 334 3.26 -33.09 14.71
CA VAL A 334 2.69 -32.29 13.63
C VAL A 334 1.17 -32.49 13.50
N ASP A 335 0.40 -31.44 13.77
CA ASP A 335 -1.03 -31.41 13.52
C ASP A 335 -1.32 -31.31 12.01
N THR A 336 -2.38 -32.00 11.59
CA THR A 336 -2.87 -31.93 10.20
C THR A 336 -4.02 -30.93 10.10
N ASP A 337 -4.79 -30.95 9.00
CA ASP A 337 -5.85 -29.98 8.74
C ASP A 337 -6.91 -29.83 9.86
N PHE A 338 -7.05 -30.82 10.74
CA PHE A 338 -8.00 -30.82 11.85
C PHE A 338 -7.27 -30.95 13.18
N LEU A 339 -7.49 -30.00 14.10
CA LEU A 339 -6.97 -30.02 15.46
C LEU A 339 -7.63 -31.17 16.22
N GLU A 340 -6.92 -32.29 16.35
CA GLU A 340 -7.48 -33.51 16.90
C GLU A 340 -7.18 -33.61 18.39
N GLN A 341 -8.23 -33.62 19.21
CA GLN A 341 -8.07 -33.74 20.66
C GLN A 341 -7.43 -35.09 21.05
N GLY A 342 -6.12 -35.07 21.31
CA GLY A 342 -5.43 -36.04 22.14
C GLY A 342 -4.89 -37.34 21.54
N ASN A 343 -4.41 -37.42 20.27
CA ASN A 343 -3.36 -38.40 19.82
C ASN A 343 -3.10 -38.67 18.29
N GLY A 344 -3.52 -37.89 17.31
CA GLY A 344 -3.08 -38.14 15.92
C GLY A 344 -3.79 -39.28 15.17
N HIS A 345 -4.34 -38.88 14.02
CA HIS A 345 -5.19 -39.58 13.06
C HIS A 345 -6.67 -39.70 13.43
N HIS A 346 -7.46 -38.78 12.88
CA HIS A 346 -8.83 -38.96 12.41
C HIS A 346 -9.30 -37.89 11.40
N ASN A 347 -8.50 -37.64 10.36
CA ASN A 347 -8.91 -37.88 8.97
C ASN A 347 -7.67 -38.24 8.15
N ASN A 348 -7.70 -39.38 7.47
CA ASN A 348 -6.56 -39.87 6.69
C ASN A 348 -6.32 -39.04 5.41
N ASP A 349 -6.81 -37.81 5.34
CA ASP A 349 -6.86 -37.05 4.10
C ASP A 349 -5.66 -36.10 4.01
N GLU A 350 -4.77 -36.33 3.04
CA GLU A 350 -3.57 -35.52 2.81
C GLU A 350 -3.88 -34.39 1.82
N LEU A 351 -3.32 -33.19 1.99
CA LEU A 351 -3.47 -32.13 0.98
C LEU A 351 -2.37 -32.18 -0.10
N ALA A 352 -2.75 -31.81 -1.32
CA ALA A 352 -1.85 -31.50 -2.41
C ALA A 352 -1.27 -30.10 -2.27
N GLU A 353 -0.04 -29.92 -2.74
CA GLU A 353 0.45 -28.60 -3.11
C GLU A 353 -0.45 -28.03 -4.22
N ASN A 354 -0.85 -26.77 -4.06
CA ASN A 354 -1.70 -26.09 -5.03
C ASN A 354 -0.90 -25.86 -6.32
N GLN A 355 -1.43 -26.32 -7.45
CA GLN A 355 -0.76 -26.14 -8.74
C GLN A 355 -1.37 -24.95 -9.49
N LEU A 356 -0.53 -24.00 -9.90
CA LEU A 356 -0.88 -23.01 -10.92
C LEU A 356 -0.33 -23.49 -12.25
N VAL A 357 -1.18 -23.57 -13.27
CA VAL A 357 -0.78 -23.96 -14.61
C VAL A 357 -1.36 -22.98 -15.62
N GLU A 358 -0.48 -22.31 -16.35
CA GLU A 358 -0.85 -21.50 -17.50
C GLU A 358 -1.10 -22.39 -18.73
N LEU A 359 -2.12 -22.04 -19.51
CA LEU A 359 -2.53 -22.68 -20.75
C LEU A 359 -2.86 -21.63 -21.81
N ILE A 360 -2.49 -21.88 -23.07
CA ILE A 360 -2.84 -20.98 -24.17
C ILE A 360 -4.15 -21.40 -24.85
N VAL A 361 -5.06 -20.45 -25.08
CA VAL A 361 -6.29 -20.64 -25.86
C VAL A 361 -5.97 -21.20 -27.25
N SER A 362 -6.72 -22.20 -27.69
CA SER A 362 -6.58 -22.88 -28.99
C SER A 362 -5.29 -23.70 -29.16
N THR A 363 -4.49 -23.86 -28.11
CA THR A 363 -3.28 -24.70 -28.12
C THR A 363 -3.54 -26.05 -27.41
N GLY A 364 -2.98 -27.14 -27.93
CA GLY A 364 -3.12 -28.46 -27.30
C GLY A 364 -2.36 -28.54 -25.98
N ALA A 365 -3.04 -28.92 -24.91
CA ALA A 365 -2.49 -29.00 -23.56
C ALA A 365 -2.58 -30.42 -22.97
N SER A 366 -1.61 -30.76 -22.13
CA SER A 366 -1.59 -32.00 -21.34
C SER A 366 -1.06 -31.70 -19.93
N VAL A 367 -1.96 -31.57 -18.95
CA VAL A 367 -1.62 -31.19 -17.57
C VAL A 367 -1.84 -32.38 -16.63
N ALA A 368 -0.82 -32.74 -15.86
CA ALA A 368 -0.96 -33.73 -14.80
C ALA A 368 -1.50 -33.07 -13.54
N LEU A 369 -2.69 -33.48 -13.10
CA LEU A 369 -3.29 -32.95 -11.87
C LEU A 369 -2.58 -33.46 -10.63
N ASP A 370 -2.22 -34.75 -10.65
CA ASP A 370 -1.57 -35.39 -9.53
C ASP A 370 -0.91 -36.71 -9.93
N THR A 371 0.23 -37.02 -9.31
CA THR A 371 0.94 -38.28 -9.54
C THR A 371 0.61 -39.33 -8.48
N THR A 372 0.00 -38.95 -7.35
CA THR A 372 -0.30 -39.82 -6.20
C THR A 372 -1.22 -40.97 -6.57
N PRO A 373 -0.82 -42.25 -6.37
CA PRO A 373 -1.66 -43.41 -6.68
C PRO A 373 -2.97 -43.45 -5.89
N GLY A 374 -4.11 -43.69 -6.56
CA GLY A 374 -5.43 -43.87 -5.95
C GLY A 374 -6.58 -43.58 -6.92
N ASP A 375 -7.82 -43.74 -6.46
CA ASP A 375 -9.03 -43.49 -7.23
C ASP A 375 -9.37 -41.98 -7.23
N PHE A 376 -9.32 -41.36 -8.41
CA PHE A 376 -9.49 -39.91 -8.59
C PHE A 376 -10.96 -39.50 -8.77
N GLN A 377 -11.39 -38.41 -8.13
CA GLN A 377 -12.70 -37.79 -8.29
C GLN A 377 -12.61 -36.25 -8.22
N PHE A 378 -13.37 -35.54 -9.05
CA PHE A 378 -13.57 -34.10 -8.85
C PHE A 378 -14.50 -33.84 -7.66
N VAL A 379 -14.16 -32.83 -6.88
CA VAL A 379 -14.93 -32.39 -5.72
C VAL A 379 -15.77 -31.18 -6.12
N THR A 380 -15.14 -30.14 -6.71
CA THR A 380 -15.80 -28.91 -7.19
C THR A 380 -15.01 -28.27 -8.33
N GLY A 381 -15.62 -27.29 -9.03
CA GLY A 381 -14.98 -26.52 -10.11
C GLY A 381 -15.45 -26.90 -11.51
N THR A 382 -15.15 -26.03 -12.48
CA THR A 382 -15.43 -26.26 -13.91
C THR A 382 -14.13 -26.23 -14.68
N LEU A 383 -13.93 -27.20 -15.56
CA LEU A 383 -12.79 -27.18 -16.48
C LEU A 383 -13.02 -26.14 -17.59
N PRO A 384 -11.93 -25.56 -18.13
CA PRO A 384 -12.00 -24.76 -19.35
C PRO A 384 -12.67 -25.54 -20.48
N THR A 385 -13.53 -24.86 -21.25
CA THR A 385 -14.19 -25.47 -22.42
C THR A 385 -13.15 -26.01 -23.39
N GLY A 386 -13.21 -27.30 -23.72
CA GLY A 386 -12.29 -27.95 -24.64
C GLY A 386 -11.15 -28.75 -23.98
N LEU A 387 -11.01 -28.66 -22.65
CA LEU A 387 -10.21 -29.60 -21.86
C LEU A 387 -11.09 -30.74 -21.32
N LEU A 388 -10.54 -31.95 -21.35
CA LEU A 388 -11.19 -33.15 -20.83
C LEU A 388 -10.26 -33.86 -19.86
N LEU A 389 -10.81 -34.37 -18.75
CA LEU A 389 -10.08 -35.24 -17.85
C LEU A 389 -10.04 -36.66 -18.42
N ASN A 390 -8.85 -37.21 -18.59
CA ASN A 390 -8.65 -38.65 -18.65
C ASN A 390 -8.51 -39.21 -17.23
N SER A 391 -9.61 -39.72 -16.67
CA SER A 391 -9.66 -40.19 -15.28
C SER A 391 -8.74 -41.38 -14.99
N GLY A 392 -8.31 -42.13 -16.01
CA GLY A 392 -7.36 -43.24 -15.85
C GLY A 392 -5.90 -42.80 -15.77
N SER A 393 -5.53 -41.72 -16.44
CA SER A 393 -4.17 -41.17 -16.41
C SER A 393 -4.02 -39.93 -15.51
N ARG A 394 -5.13 -39.37 -15.02
CA ARG A 394 -5.19 -38.11 -14.23
C ARG A 394 -4.59 -36.92 -14.98
N LEU A 395 -4.67 -36.98 -16.30
CA LEU A 395 -4.24 -35.91 -17.20
C LEU A 395 -5.47 -35.15 -17.68
N LEU A 396 -5.41 -33.82 -17.61
CA LEU A 396 -6.25 -32.97 -18.43
C LEU A 396 -5.64 -32.91 -19.81
N VAL A 397 -6.42 -33.28 -20.83
CA VAL A 397 -5.99 -33.26 -22.22
C VAL A 397 -7.02 -32.57 -23.09
N GLY A 398 -6.58 -31.84 -24.09
CA GLY A 398 -7.46 -31.16 -25.04
C GLY A 398 -6.94 -29.80 -25.42
N THR A 399 -7.86 -28.95 -25.88
CA THR A 399 -7.53 -27.62 -26.38
C THR A 399 -8.52 -26.65 -25.74
N PRO A 400 -8.10 -25.82 -24.77
CA PRO A 400 -8.99 -24.85 -24.15
C PRO A 400 -9.41 -23.81 -25.20
N THR A 401 -10.67 -23.40 -25.16
CA THR A 401 -11.28 -22.50 -26.17
C THR A 401 -11.80 -21.19 -25.55
N THR A 402 -11.67 -21.03 -24.24
CA THR A 402 -12.16 -19.86 -23.51
C THR A 402 -11.08 -19.38 -22.55
N LYS A 403 -10.66 -18.10 -22.69
CA LYS A 403 -9.77 -17.40 -21.77
C LYS A 403 -10.44 -17.29 -20.39
N GLY A 404 -9.66 -17.39 -19.31
CA GLY A 404 -10.15 -17.23 -17.94
C GLY A 404 -9.40 -18.09 -16.93
N VAL A 405 -9.73 -17.89 -15.65
CA VAL A 405 -9.15 -18.66 -14.55
C VAL A 405 -10.14 -19.70 -14.08
N PHE A 406 -9.70 -20.95 -14.00
CA PHE A 406 -10.54 -22.10 -13.69
C PHE A 406 -9.96 -22.86 -12.50
N ASN A 407 -10.62 -22.75 -11.36
CA ASN A 407 -10.24 -23.43 -10.13
C ASN A 407 -10.95 -24.77 -10.04
N VAL A 408 -10.17 -25.84 -9.86
CA VAL A 408 -10.70 -27.21 -9.81
C VAL A 408 -10.17 -27.91 -8.58
N ALA A 409 -11.08 -28.40 -7.75
CA ALA A 409 -10.76 -29.22 -6.59
C ALA A 409 -10.98 -30.71 -6.91
N TYR A 410 -10.06 -31.55 -6.48
CA TYR A 410 -10.12 -32.99 -6.67
C TYR A 410 -9.77 -33.76 -5.39
N SER A 411 -10.11 -35.05 -5.38
CA SER A 411 -9.80 -35.99 -4.32
C SER A 411 -9.25 -37.29 -4.90
N ILE A 412 -8.33 -37.93 -4.19
CA ILE A 412 -7.71 -39.20 -4.56
C ILE A 412 -7.86 -40.18 -3.41
N LEU A 413 -8.76 -41.15 -3.53
CA LEU A 413 -8.88 -42.22 -2.53
C LEU A 413 -7.71 -43.21 -2.70
N LYS A 414 -6.77 -43.19 -1.76
CA LYS A 414 -5.64 -44.13 -1.71
C LYS A 414 -6.11 -45.52 -1.27
N ALA A 415 -5.30 -46.54 -1.58
CA ALA A 415 -5.56 -47.92 -1.16
C ALA A 415 -5.64 -48.10 0.37
N SER A 416 -5.06 -47.17 1.15
CA SER A 416 -5.14 -47.15 2.61
C SER A 416 -6.48 -46.66 3.17
N GLY A 417 -7.37 -46.13 2.33
CA GLY A 417 -8.63 -45.49 2.74
C GLY A 417 -8.52 -43.98 3.03
N ALA A 418 -7.31 -43.44 2.98
CA ALA A 418 -6.95 -42.01 2.96
C ALA A 418 -7.41 -41.31 1.69
N ARG A 419 -7.86 -40.05 1.73
CA ARG A 419 -8.10 -39.24 0.52
C ARG A 419 -7.08 -38.12 0.38
N ARG A 420 -6.36 -38.05 -0.73
CA ARG A 420 -5.56 -36.87 -1.01
C ARG A 420 -6.42 -35.79 -1.68
N LEU A 421 -6.65 -34.65 -1.04
CA LEU A 421 -7.41 -33.53 -1.63
C LEU A 421 -6.44 -32.56 -2.29
N GLY A 422 -6.75 -32.07 -3.48
CA GLY A 422 -5.89 -31.10 -4.17
C GLY A 422 -6.68 -30.06 -4.93
N THR A 423 -6.04 -28.93 -5.19
CA THR A 423 -6.55 -27.86 -6.02
C THR A 423 -5.58 -27.56 -7.15
N ILE A 424 -6.13 -27.28 -8.32
CA ILE A 424 -5.38 -26.73 -9.45
C ILE A 424 -6.07 -25.46 -9.93
N THR A 425 -5.28 -24.46 -10.23
CA THR A 425 -5.68 -23.22 -10.89
C THR A 425 -5.20 -23.30 -12.33
N LEU A 426 -6.13 -23.38 -13.28
CA LEU A 426 -5.82 -23.33 -14.71
C LEU A 426 -6.03 -21.89 -15.18
N MET A 427 -4.95 -21.19 -15.49
CA MET A 427 -5.02 -19.88 -16.10
C MET A 427 -4.97 -20.06 -17.62
N VAL A 428 -6.09 -19.79 -18.29
CA VAL A 428 -6.13 -19.85 -19.75
C VAL A 428 -5.96 -18.44 -20.30
N VAL A 429 -4.86 -18.19 -21.01
CA VAL A 429 -4.46 -16.90 -21.59
C VAL A 429 -4.53 -16.91 -23.12
N ALA A 430 -4.60 -15.74 -23.73
CA ALA A 430 -4.47 -15.58 -25.19
C ALA A 430 -2.99 -15.68 -25.59
N PRO A 431 -2.66 -16.17 -26.81
CA PRO A 431 -1.29 -16.26 -27.31
C PRO A 431 -0.49 -14.96 -27.20
N GLU A 432 -1.16 -13.83 -27.39
CA GLU A 432 -0.61 -12.48 -27.37
C GLU A 432 -0.60 -11.81 -25.98
N ASP A 433 -1.16 -12.45 -24.96
CA ASP A 433 -1.08 -11.91 -23.59
C ASP A 433 0.39 -11.95 -23.13
N ASP A 434 0.81 -10.90 -22.44
CA ASP A 434 2.06 -10.84 -21.68
C ASP A 434 1.64 -11.03 -20.21
N THR A 435 1.90 -12.23 -19.66
CA THR A 435 1.29 -12.64 -18.39
C THR A 435 2.01 -12.03 -17.18
N ASP A 436 3.31 -11.79 -17.28
CA ASP A 436 4.16 -11.25 -16.21
C ASP A 436 4.75 -9.86 -16.50
N ASN A 437 4.40 -9.27 -17.65
CA ASN A 437 4.72 -7.90 -18.10
C ASN A 437 6.21 -7.64 -18.35
N ASP A 438 6.92 -8.61 -18.93
CA ASP A 438 8.33 -8.45 -19.30
C ASP A 438 8.55 -8.11 -20.79
N GLY A 439 7.47 -7.94 -21.54
CA GLY A 439 7.48 -7.60 -22.96
C GLY A 439 7.48 -8.83 -23.88
N MET A 440 7.41 -10.06 -23.33
CA MET A 440 7.26 -11.29 -24.10
C MET A 440 5.81 -11.77 -24.08
N SER A 441 5.35 -12.34 -25.21
CA SER A 441 4.02 -12.94 -25.27
C SER A 441 4.05 -14.36 -24.72
N ALA A 442 2.99 -14.81 -24.06
CA ALA A 442 2.81 -16.17 -23.56
C ALA A 442 3.09 -17.24 -24.63
N ALA A 443 2.74 -17.00 -25.90
CA ALA A 443 3.06 -17.92 -26.99
C ALA A 443 4.57 -18.08 -27.26
N TYR A 444 5.32 -16.99 -27.17
CA TYR A 444 6.76 -16.97 -27.35
C TYR A 444 7.46 -17.69 -26.20
N GLU A 445 7.04 -17.42 -24.97
CA GLU A 445 7.59 -18.06 -23.79
C GLU A 445 7.25 -19.55 -23.73
N HIS A 446 6.02 -19.93 -24.07
CA HIS A 446 5.66 -21.34 -24.22
C HIS A 446 6.45 -22.05 -25.33
N GLN A 447 6.86 -21.35 -26.39
CA GLN A 447 7.72 -21.90 -27.44
C GLN A 447 9.12 -22.21 -26.89
N TYR A 448 9.62 -21.41 -25.95
CA TYR A 448 10.95 -21.53 -25.34
C TYR A 448 10.91 -21.92 -23.85
N ALA A 449 9.85 -22.62 -23.41
CA ALA A 449 9.56 -22.95 -22.00
C ALA A 449 10.63 -23.79 -21.25
N ALA A 450 11.72 -24.15 -21.92
CA ALA A 450 12.88 -24.78 -21.29
C ALA A 450 13.80 -23.77 -20.59
N ILE A 451 13.73 -22.49 -20.98
CA ILE A 451 14.54 -21.39 -20.46
C ILE A 451 13.71 -20.16 -20.08
N LEU A 452 12.50 -20.02 -20.64
CA LEU A 452 11.55 -18.95 -20.33
C LEU A 452 10.34 -19.49 -19.53
N ASN A 453 9.70 -18.60 -18.79
CA ASN A 453 8.61 -18.87 -17.87
C ASN A 453 7.71 -17.64 -17.77
N SER A 454 6.50 -17.75 -18.35
CA SER A 454 5.48 -16.69 -18.43
C SER A 454 4.89 -16.19 -17.10
N LEU A 455 5.47 -16.59 -15.98
CA LEU A 455 5.09 -16.16 -14.64
C LEU A 455 6.30 -15.59 -13.87
N ASP A 456 7.43 -15.37 -14.53
CA ASP A 456 8.70 -14.92 -13.97
C ASP A 456 9.34 -13.84 -14.85
N SER A 457 8.89 -12.60 -14.66
CA SER A 457 9.31 -11.42 -15.42
C SER A 457 10.82 -11.13 -15.39
N ALA A 458 11.59 -11.82 -14.53
CA ALA A 458 13.03 -11.64 -14.46
C ALA A 458 13.76 -12.28 -15.65
N ASP A 459 13.15 -13.28 -16.31
CA ASP A 459 13.81 -14.00 -17.39
C ASP A 459 13.85 -13.22 -18.71
N GLY A 460 12.96 -12.26 -18.97
CA GLY A 460 13.06 -11.33 -20.08
C GLY A 460 14.36 -10.51 -20.09
N MET A 461 14.92 -10.22 -18.90
CA MET A 461 16.19 -9.50 -18.75
C MET A 461 17.44 -10.41 -18.79
N LEU A 462 17.28 -11.72 -19.04
CA LEU A 462 18.41 -12.63 -19.19
C LEU A 462 18.91 -12.67 -20.63
N ASP A 463 20.21 -12.87 -20.78
CA ASP A 463 20.87 -13.25 -22.04
C ASP A 463 21.11 -14.77 -21.95
N SER A 464 20.15 -15.56 -22.45
CA SER A 464 20.12 -17.01 -22.22
C SER A 464 21.20 -17.77 -23.01
N ASP A 465 21.67 -17.21 -24.12
CA ASP A 465 22.66 -17.85 -24.99
C ASP A 465 24.04 -17.16 -24.98
N GLY A 466 24.15 -16.04 -24.28
CA GLY A 466 25.38 -15.30 -24.03
C GLY A 466 25.87 -14.47 -25.22
N ASP A 467 24.97 -14.11 -26.14
CA ASP A 467 25.33 -13.44 -27.39
C ASP A 467 25.29 -11.91 -27.33
N GLY A 468 24.86 -11.37 -26.18
CA GLY A 468 24.76 -9.96 -25.84
C GLY A 468 23.42 -9.31 -26.16
N ILE A 469 22.39 -10.07 -26.49
CA ILE A 469 21.01 -9.63 -26.70
C ILE A 469 20.13 -10.24 -25.59
N LEU A 470 19.22 -9.45 -25.02
CA LEU A 470 18.32 -9.93 -23.96
C LEU A 470 17.13 -10.69 -24.55
N ASN A 471 16.59 -11.65 -23.80
CA ASN A 471 15.47 -12.49 -24.23
C ASN A 471 14.26 -11.66 -24.71
N PHE A 472 13.94 -10.53 -24.06
CA PHE A 472 12.84 -9.65 -24.48
C PHE A 472 13.15 -8.93 -25.82
N GLU A 473 14.41 -8.56 -26.06
CA GLU A 473 14.85 -7.94 -27.32
C GLU A 473 14.74 -8.95 -28.46
N GLU A 474 15.05 -10.22 -28.18
CA GLU A 474 14.87 -11.33 -29.11
C GLU A 474 13.40 -11.64 -29.38
N ALA A 475 12.55 -11.56 -28.35
CA ALA A 475 11.11 -11.71 -28.50
C ALA A 475 10.52 -10.62 -29.40
N ALA A 476 10.93 -9.36 -29.20
CA ALA A 476 10.54 -8.24 -30.05
C ALA A 476 11.04 -8.40 -31.51
N ALA A 477 12.20 -9.02 -31.69
CA ALA A 477 12.77 -9.33 -33.01
C ALA A 477 12.26 -10.67 -33.61
N ASN A 478 11.49 -11.45 -32.84
CA ASN A 478 11.06 -12.81 -33.14
C ASN A 478 12.23 -13.73 -33.55
N THR A 479 13.32 -13.68 -32.78
CA THR A 479 14.53 -14.51 -32.90
C THR A 479 14.52 -15.66 -31.86
N ASP A 480 15.50 -16.57 -31.93
CA ASP A 480 15.61 -17.74 -31.05
C ASP A 480 16.58 -17.49 -29.88
N PRO A 481 16.08 -17.33 -28.64
CA PRO A 481 16.88 -16.96 -27.46
C PRO A 481 17.74 -18.09 -26.91
N THR A 482 17.72 -19.25 -27.57
CA THR A 482 18.61 -20.37 -27.25
C THR A 482 19.82 -20.44 -28.17
N SER A 483 19.94 -19.53 -29.13
CA SER A 483 20.87 -19.65 -30.24
C SER A 483 21.62 -18.36 -30.53
N SER A 484 22.89 -18.31 -30.08
CA SER A 484 23.82 -17.20 -30.37
C SER A 484 24.10 -16.93 -31.87
N LEU A 485 23.53 -17.74 -32.77
CA LEU A 485 23.55 -17.58 -34.23
C LEU A 485 22.28 -16.92 -34.78
N SER A 486 21.21 -16.86 -33.99
CA SER A 486 19.91 -16.28 -34.32
C SER A 486 19.88 -14.79 -34.01
N LYS A 487 20.79 -14.04 -34.64
CA LYS A 487 20.87 -12.59 -34.44
C LYS A 487 19.93 -11.83 -35.38
N PRO A 488 19.36 -10.71 -34.93
CA PRO A 488 18.71 -9.74 -35.81
C PRO A 488 19.67 -9.29 -36.94
N VAL A 489 19.15 -9.06 -38.16
CA VAL A 489 19.96 -8.64 -39.33
C VAL A 489 20.32 -7.16 -39.22
N LYS A 490 21.52 -6.90 -38.71
CA LYS A 490 22.08 -5.56 -38.49
C LYS A 490 22.59 -4.88 -39.79
N ILE A 491 21.96 -3.79 -40.25
CA ILE A 491 22.53 -2.87 -41.25
C ILE A 491 23.52 -1.91 -40.56
N VAL A 492 24.82 -2.01 -40.87
CA VAL A 492 25.85 -1.19 -40.20
C VAL A 492 26.34 -0.07 -41.13
N SER A 493 26.10 1.19 -40.75
CA SER A 493 26.68 2.38 -41.36
C SER A 493 28.15 2.55 -40.93
N ALA A 494 29.06 2.86 -41.85
CA ALA A 494 30.46 3.15 -41.54
C ALA A 494 30.71 4.66 -41.45
N VAL A 495 31.51 5.05 -40.46
CA VAL A 495 31.70 6.43 -40.00
C VAL A 495 32.43 7.31 -41.03
N GLY A 496 31.93 8.55 -41.19
CA GLY A 496 32.55 9.58 -42.01
C GLY A 496 32.19 11.02 -41.61
N GLY A 497 32.34 11.38 -40.33
CA GLY A 497 32.54 12.78 -39.90
C GLY A 497 31.33 13.51 -39.28
N SER A 498 31.37 13.59 -37.94
CA SER A 498 30.68 14.52 -37.03
C SER A 498 29.14 14.50 -36.91
N VAL A 499 28.74 13.79 -35.83
CA VAL A 499 27.55 13.88 -34.94
C VAL A 499 26.21 13.34 -35.47
N GLY A 500 25.64 12.36 -34.75
CA GLY A 500 24.33 11.75 -34.98
C GLY A 500 24.29 10.40 -35.71
N PHE A 501 25.17 9.44 -35.38
CA PHE A 501 25.08 8.06 -35.90
C PHE A 501 24.48 7.15 -34.83
N ASN A 502 23.25 6.65 -35.01
CA ASN A 502 22.78 5.32 -34.61
C ASN A 502 21.25 5.14 -34.80
N LYS A 503 20.79 5.04 -36.05
CA LYS A 503 19.51 4.35 -36.33
C LYS A 503 19.77 3.15 -37.24
N LEU A 504 19.62 1.97 -36.66
CA LEU A 504 19.51 0.71 -37.39
C LEU A 504 18.15 0.71 -38.08
N TYR A 505 18.14 0.86 -39.40
CA TYR A 505 16.97 0.46 -40.17
C TYR A 505 17.04 -1.05 -40.30
N GLU A 506 16.40 -1.75 -39.37
CA GLU A 506 16.18 -3.17 -39.53
C GLU A 506 14.97 -3.39 -40.41
N HIS A 507 15.21 -3.98 -41.57
CA HIS A 507 14.12 -4.41 -42.43
C HIS A 507 14.44 -5.82 -42.88
N THR A 508 13.84 -6.79 -42.19
CA THR A 508 13.93 -8.20 -42.54
C THR A 508 13.22 -8.36 -43.88
N PRO A 509 13.92 -8.78 -44.97
CA PRO A 509 13.21 -9.11 -46.20
C PRO A 509 12.19 -10.20 -45.88
N THR A 510 11.00 -10.12 -46.46
CA THR A 510 9.86 -11.05 -46.25
C THR A 510 10.14 -12.47 -46.82
N TYR A 511 11.41 -12.83 -46.97
CA TYR A 511 11.90 -13.97 -47.70
C TYR A 511 13.01 -14.69 -46.91
N ASN A 512 12.62 -15.37 -45.84
CA ASN A 512 13.48 -16.28 -45.09
C ASN A 512 13.60 -17.62 -45.84
N VAL A 513 14.44 -17.67 -46.88
CA VAL A 513 14.82 -18.93 -47.53
C VAL A 513 16.31 -19.13 -47.43
N THR A 514 16.71 -20.19 -46.70
CA THR A 514 18.09 -20.60 -46.53
C THR A 514 18.77 -20.78 -47.90
N GLY A 515 19.82 -20.00 -48.19
CA GLY A 515 20.57 -20.06 -49.45
C GLY A 515 20.24 -18.98 -50.50
N ALA A 516 19.44 -17.96 -50.15
CA ALA A 516 19.24 -16.79 -51.02
C ALA A 516 20.47 -15.86 -51.02
N SER A 517 20.78 -15.25 -52.18
CA SER A 517 21.82 -14.23 -52.32
C SER A 517 21.20 -12.88 -52.68
N PHE A 518 21.81 -11.78 -52.20
CA PHE A 518 21.32 -10.43 -52.46
C PHE A 518 22.33 -9.60 -53.26
N SER A 519 21.83 -8.76 -54.16
CA SER A 519 22.64 -7.82 -54.95
C SER A 519 21.99 -6.43 -54.99
N ILE A 520 22.80 -5.39 -55.06
CA ILE A 520 22.30 -4.01 -55.19
C ILE A 520 21.83 -3.76 -56.63
N VAL A 521 20.57 -3.33 -56.80
CA VAL A 521 20.01 -2.87 -58.08
C VAL A 521 20.26 -1.39 -58.29
N SER A 522 20.03 -0.57 -57.25
CA SER A 522 20.36 0.86 -57.24
C SER A 522 20.58 1.35 -55.82
N ALA A 523 21.53 2.26 -55.60
CA ALA A 523 21.80 2.82 -54.28
C ALA A 523 22.14 4.33 -54.36
N PRO A 524 21.87 5.10 -53.29
CA PRO A 524 22.43 6.42 -53.08
C PRO A 524 23.97 6.39 -53.10
N GLY A 525 24.61 7.54 -53.36
CA GLY A 525 26.07 7.64 -53.23
C GLY A 525 26.54 7.29 -51.81
N GLY A 526 27.65 6.54 -51.72
CA GLY A 526 28.26 6.14 -50.44
C GLY A 526 27.99 4.70 -49.99
N PHE A 527 27.19 3.92 -50.72
CA PHE A 527 26.94 2.51 -50.41
C PHE A 527 28.06 1.58 -50.90
N SER A 528 28.44 0.59 -50.09
CA SER A 528 29.34 -0.52 -50.41
C SER A 528 28.81 -1.85 -49.88
N GLN A 529 29.10 -2.96 -50.58
CA GLN A 529 28.69 -4.32 -50.17
C GLN A 529 29.95 -5.14 -49.82
N ASP A 530 29.95 -5.77 -48.64
CA ASP A 530 30.93 -6.77 -48.21
C ASP A 530 30.20 -8.07 -47.82
N GLY A 531 30.20 -9.05 -48.73
CA GLY A 531 29.44 -10.29 -48.57
C GLY A 531 27.93 -10.03 -48.43
N SER A 532 27.36 -10.44 -47.30
CA SER A 532 25.95 -10.22 -46.93
C SER A 532 25.72 -8.88 -46.20
N VAL A 533 26.76 -8.10 -45.96
CA VAL A 533 26.68 -6.81 -45.25
C VAL A 533 26.66 -5.66 -46.25
N LEU A 534 25.67 -4.79 -46.13
CA LEU A 534 25.59 -3.52 -46.85
C LEU A 534 26.00 -2.39 -45.90
N GLN A 535 26.97 -1.60 -46.33
CA GLN A 535 27.45 -0.41 -45.62
C GLN A 535 27.06 0.83 -46.40
N TRP A 536 26.68 1.90 -45.69
CA TRP A 536 26.43 3.20 -46.28
C TRP A 536 27.18 4.29 -45.53
N VAL A 537 27.79 5.21 -46.27
CA VAL A 537 28.38 6.45 -45.75
C VAL A 537 27.76 7.63 -46.52
N PRO A 538 26.73 8.31 -45.99
CA PRO A 538 26.12 9.44 -46.69
C PRO A 538 27.16 10.54 -46.95
N THR A 539 27.11 11.14 -48.14
CA THR A 539 27.99 12.27 -48.47
C THR A 539 27.39 13.57 -47.94
N THR A 540 28.22 14.54 -47.54
CA THR A 540 27.82 15.84 -46.95
C THR A 540 26.89 16.71 -47.82
N SER A 541 26.59 16.30 -49.05
CA SER A 541 25.66 16.96 -49.98
C SER A 541 24.29 16.29 -50.09
N GLN A 542 24.00 15.22 -49.33
CA GLN A 542 22.72 14.51 -49.34
C GLN A 542 21.83 15.02 -48.20
N SER A 543 20.64 15.54 -48.53
CA SER A 543 19.59 15.94 -47.59
C SER A 543 18.23 15.51 -48.14
N GLY A 544 17.32 15.05 -47.27
CA GLY A 544 16.01 14.51 -47.67
C GLY A 544 16.01 12.99 -47.92
N THR A 545 14.94 12.48 -48.55
CA THR A 545 14.70 11.04 -48.72
C THR A 545 15.56 10.41 -49.82
N GLN A 546 16.32 9.39 -49.45
CA GLN A 546 17.23 8.60 -50.27
C GLN A 546 16.66 7.18 -50.47
N THR A 547 16.85 6.54 -51.64
CA THR A 547 16.27 5.20 -51.92
C THR A 547 17.32 4.18 -52.35
N LEU A 548 17.39 3.03 -51.67
CA LEU A 548 18.14 1.81 -52.03
C LEU A 548 17.18 0.77 -52.61
N VAL A 549 17.62 0.01 -53.62
CA VAL A 549 16.88 -1.12 -54.19
C VAL A 549 17.79 -2.35 -54.24
N LEU A 550 17.34 -3.46 -53.67
CA LEU A 550 18.05 -4.74 -53.62
C LEU A 550 17.28 -5.81 -54.40
N ARG A 551 18.01 -6.71 -55.06
CA ARG A 551 17.47 -7.89 -55.72
C ARG A 551 17.84 -9.14 -54.94
N ALA A 552 16.83 -9.92 -54.57
CA ALA A 552 16.99 -11.26 -54.04
C ALA A 552 17.01 -12.28 -55.19
N GLU A 553 17.97 -13.20 -55.16
CA GLU A 553 18.11 -14.29 -56.12
C GLU A 553 18.25 -15.64 -55.40
N HIS A 554 17.55 -16.66 -55.89
CA HIS A 554 17.61 -18.02 -55.34
C HIS A 554 17.53 -19.05 -56.47
N SER A 555 18.22 -20.18 -56.32
CA SER A 555 18.28 -21.24 -57.35
C SER A 555 16.92 -21.87 -57.70
N SER A 556 15.99 -21.87 -56.74
CA SER A 556 14.65 -22.49 -56.86
C SER A 556 13.49 -21.50 -57.00
N TYR A 557 13.74 -20.18 -56.98
CA TYR A 557 12.67 -19.17 -56.97
C TYR A 557 12.98 -17.98 -57.87
N ALA A 558 11.94 -17.29 -58.34
CA ALA A 558 12.10 -16.10 -59.18
C ALA A 558 12.74 -14.95 -58.39
N SER A 559 13.59 -14.16 -59.04
CA SER A 559 14.19 -12.99 -58.43
C SER A 559 13.16 -11.88 -58.20
N PHE A 560 13.37 -11.08 -57.16
CA PHE A 560 12.47 -10.00 -56.74
C PHE A 560 13.27 -8.79 -56.25
N ASP A 561 12.76 -7.58 -56.52
CA ASP A 561 13.38 -6.31 -56.15
C ASP A 561 12.64 -5.64 -54.98
N GLN A 562 13.37 -5.30 -53.93
CA GLN A 562 12.87 -4.61 -52.73
C GLN A 562 13.48 -3.21 -52.63
N SER A 563 12.66 -2.19 -52.36
CA SER A 563 13.12 -0.80 -52.16
C SER A 563 13.11 -0.41 -50.67
N PHE A 564 14.09 0.38 -50.25
CA PHE A 564 14.30 0.92 -48.91
C PHE A 564 14.54 2.43 -48.99
N THR A 565 13.98 3.21 -48.08
CA THR A 565 14.12 4.68 -48.07
C THR A 565 14.75 5.19 -46.76
N PHE A 566 15.61 6.21 -46.84
CA PHE A 566 16.33 6.82 -45.70
C PHE A 566 16.20 8.35 -45.75
N ASP A 567 15.82 9.01 -44.66
CA ASP A 567 15.80 10.48 -44.57
C ASP A 567 17.08 11.03 -43.92
N VAL A 568 17.67 12.09 -44.50
CA VAL A 568 18.90 12.74 -44.00
C VAL A 568 18.61 14.19 -43.55
N GLY A 569 18.79 14.49 -42.25
CA GLY A 569 18.52 15.79 -41.57
C GLY A 569 19.55 16.13 -40.47
N ALA A 570 19.42 17.30 -39.80
CA ALA A 570 20.24 17.72 -38.65
C ALA A 570 19.56 17.28 -37.33
N TYR A 571 20.35 16.65 -36.46
CA TYR A 571 19.97 16.02 -35.19
C TYR A 571 21.10 16.31 -34.20
N GLY A 572 20.94 17.32 -33.34
CA GLY A 572 21.98 17.97 -32.56
C GLY A 572 22.54 17.08 -31.45
N ASP A 573 21.69 16.20 -30.91
CA ASP A 573 21.98 15.30 -29.80
C ASP A 573 21.81 13.81 -30.14
N GLY A 574 21.15 13.50 -31.26
CA GLY A 574 21.04 12.15 -31.81
C GLY A 574 19.89 11.30 -31.27
N ASP A 575 18.85 11.93 -30.72
CA ASP A 575 17.66 11.24 -30.19
C ASP A 575 16.66 10.79 -31.27
N GLY A 576 16.81 11.29 -32.49
CA GLY A 576 15.97 10.96 -33.65
C GLY A 576 14.91 12.00 -33.99
N ILE A 577 14.88 13.15 -33.29
CA ILE A 577 14.06 14.32 -33.56
C ILE A 577 14.94 15.43 -34.17
N LYS A 578 14.40 16.13 -35.16
CA LYS A 578 15.18 17.18 -35.84
C LYS A 578 15.27 18.40 -34.93
N ASP A 579 16.42 19.06 -34.87
CA ASP A 579 16.65 20.27 -34.04
C ASP A 579 15.57 21.36 -34.16
N ALA A 580 14.88 21.43 -35.32
CA ALA A 580 13.83 22.40 -35.58
C ALA A 580 12.46 22.02 -34.99
N ASP A 581 12.28 20.75 -34.70
CA ASP A 581 11.08 20.12 -34.14
C ASP A 581 11.36 19.56 -32.73
N ASP A 582 12.55 19.81 -32.17
CA ASP A 582 13.09 19.24 -30.93
C ASP A 582 13.01 20.26 -29.78
N ASN A 583 12.33 19.90 -28.69
CA ASN A 583 12.23 20.74 -27.48
C ASN A 583 13.48 20.69 -26.59
N CYS A 584 14.44 19.79 -26.86
CA CYS A 584 15.78 19.82 -26.27
C CYS A 584 16.89 19.60 -27.32
N PRO A 585 17.19 20.57 -28.22
CA PRO A 585 18.11 20.40 -29.37
C PRO A 585 19.56 19.97 -29.08
N THR A 586 19.94 19.89 -27.81
CA THR A 586 21.29 19.52 -27.36
C THR A 586 21.30 18.43 -26.29
N VAL A 587 20.13 17.93 -25.87
CA VAL A 587 19.97 16.92 -24.82
C VAL A 587 18.94 15.89 -25.26
N SER A 588 19.42 14.69 -25.56
CA SER A 588 18.62 13.65 -26.19
C SER A 588 17.34 13.29 -25.41
N ASN A 589 16.16 13.53 -25.99
CA ASN A 589 14.85 13.21 -25.42
C ASN A 589 13.83 12.79 -26.51
N ALA A 590 13.96 11.54 -26.98
CA ALA A 590 13.15 11.02 -28.08
C ALA A 590 11.63 10.99 -27.82
N ASP A 591 11.21 11.10 -26.56
CA ASP A 591 9.81 11.16 -26.12
C ASP A 591 9.22 12.58 -26.23
N GLN A 592 10.07 13.61 -26.31
CA GLN A 592 9.69 15.02 -26.43
C GLN A 592 8.70 15.45 -25.33
N LEU A 593 8.87 14.92 -24.11
CA LEU A 593 8.10 15.33 -22.95
C LEU A 593 8.39 16.81 -22.62
N ASP A 594 7.34 17.51 -22.21
CA ASP A 594 7.27 18.94 -21.91
C ASP A 594 6.11 19.10 -20.92
N THR A 595 6.41 18.93 -19.64
CA THR A 595 5.43 18.78 -18.55
C THR A 595 4.66 20.08 -18.30
N ASP A 596 5.31 21.23 -18.37
CA ASP A 596 4.72 22.56 -18.13
C ASP A 596 4.26 23.28 -19.42
N SER A 597 4.62 22.74 -20.58
CA SER A 597 4.30 23.28 -21.92
C SER A 597 4.96 24.63 -22.24
N ASP A 598 6.15 24.90 -21.71
CA ASP A 598 6.89 26.15 -21.94
C ASP A 598 7.82 26.13 -23.17
N THR A 599 7.87 25.00 -23.90
CA THR A 599 8.70 24.67 -25.07
C THR A 599 10.11 24.15 -24.80
N PHE A 600 10.56 24.11 -23.55
CA PHE A 600 11.72 23.34 -23.14
C PHE A 600 11.26 21.93 -22.78
N GLY A 601 12.01 20.92 -23.21
CA GLY A 601 11.68 19.54 -22.81
C GLY A 601 12.18 19.22 -21.41
N ASP A 602 11.51 18.28 -20.74
CA ASP A 602 11.85 17.87 -19.36
C ASP A 602 13.34 17.52 -19.20
N ALA A 603 13.98 17.01 -20.26
CA ALA A 603 15.40 16.65 -20.25
C ALA A 603 16.38 17.83 -20.17
N CYS A 604 15.95 19.03 -20.57
CA CYS A 604 16.77 20.24 -20.60
C CYS A 604 16.18 21.41 -19.81
N ASP A 605 15.07 21.20 -19.11
CA ASP A 605 14.48 22.16 -18.20
C ASP A 605 15.14 22.14 -16.80
N ASN A 606 15.20 23.29 -16.14
CA ASN A 606 15.64 23.42 -14.75
C ASN A 606 14.48 23.54 -13.76
N ASP A 607 13.24 23.65 -14.25
CA ASP A 607 11.98 23.70 -13.50
C ASP A 607 10.94 22.94 -14.36
N ILE A 608 10.91 21.62 -14.24
CA ILE A 608 10.22 20.73 -15.20
C ILE A 608 8.69 20.92 -15.18
N ASP A 609 8.11 21.30 -14.05
CA ASP A 609 6.66 21.47 -13.91
C ASP A 609 6.19 22.93 -13.85
N GLY A 610 7.13 23.88 -13.84
CA GLY A 610 6.89 25.31 -14.00
C GLY A 610 6.27 25.96 -12.76
N ASP A 611 6.47 25.41 -11.56
CA ASP A 611 5.87 25.91 -10.32
C ASP A 611 6.69 27.01 -9.62
N GLY A 612 7.89 27.27 -10.12
CA GLY A 612 8.80 28.31 -9.65
C GLY A 612 9.87 27.82 -8.67
N MET A 613 9.89 26.51 -8.35
CA MET A 613 10.97 25.85 -7.62
C MET A 613 11.92 25.14 -8.61
N PRO A 614 13.25 25.27 -8.50
CA PRO A 614 14.17 24.55 -9.38
C PRO A 614 14.25 23.06 -9.04
N ASN A 615 14.33 22.19 -10.06
CA ASN A 615 14.50 20.73 -9.92
C ASN A 615 15.54 20.32 -8.86
N SER A 616 16.66 21.05 -8.80
CA SER A 616 17.75 20.76 -7.85
C SER A 616 17.38 21.00 -6.38
N TRP A 617 16.49 21.96 -6.11
CA TRP A 617 15.99 22.27 -4.78
C TRP A 617 14.91 21.28 -4.37
N GLU A 618 14.01 20.95 -5.28
CA GLU A 618 12.97 19.94 -5.05
C GLU A 618 13.58 18.57 -4.73
N ILE A 619 14.55 18.11 -5.53
CA ILE A 619 15.29 16.86 -5.27
C ILE A 619 16.00 16.90 -3.91
N LEU A 620 16.50 18.06 -3.47
CA LEU A 620 17.18 18.20 -2.18
C LEU A 620 16.20 17.96 -1.01
N TYR A 621 14.96 18.42 -1.14
CA TYR A 621 13.91 18.30 -0.12
C TYR A 621 12.91 17.17 -0.39
N SER A 622 13.23 16.29 -1.35
CA SER A 622 12.38 15.15 -1.73
C SER A 622 10.98 15.54 -2.22
N LEU A 623 10.87 16.71 -2.84
CA LEU A 623 9.73 17.16 -3.64
C LEU A 623 9.86 16.58 -5.07
N ASP A 624 8.77 16.64 -5.85
CA ASP A 624 8.63 15.99 -7.15
C ASP A 624 8.71 17.02 -8.29
N PRO A 625 9.84 17.07 -9.04
CA PRO A 625 10.03 18.02 -10.14
C PRO A 625 9.02 17.92 -11.29
N TYR A 626 8.17 16.90 -11.31
CA TYR A 626 7.16 16.70 -12.35
C TYR A 626 5.74 17.06 -11.87
N ASN A 627 5.58 17.65 -10.69
CA ASN A 627 4.29 17.90 -10.05
C ASN A 627 4.19 19.28 -9.38
N SER A 628 3.79 20.26 -10.19
CA SER A 628 3.59 21.67 -9.79
C SER A 628 2.60 21.93 -8.64
N LEU A 629 1.87 20.91 -8.18
CA LEU A 629 0.99 21.04 -7.03
C LEU A 629 1.74 20.97 -5.71
N ASP A 630 2.95 20.41 -5.67
CA ASP A 630 3.71 20.31 -4.43
C ASP A 630 4.34 21.64 -4.00
N ALA A 631 4.56 22.61 -4.90
CA ALA A 631 4.80 24.02 -4.54
C ALA A 631 3.75 24.56 -3.58
N SER A 632 2.49 24.17 -3.76
CA SER A 632 1.35 24.58 -2.93
C SER A 632 1.06 23.63 -1.77
N ALA A 633 1.79 22.51 -1.69
CA ALA A 633 1.76 21.62 -0.54
C ALA A 633 2.60 22.21 0.60
N HIS A 634 2.41 21.66 1.79
CA HIS A 634 3.14 22.02 3.00
C HIS A 634 4.02 20.82 3.32
N GLY A 635 5.33 21.00 3.34
CA GLY A 635 6.29 19.92 3.56
C GLY A 635 6.43 19.53 5.02
N ASP A 636 5.97 20.40 5.93
CA ASP A 636 5.93 20.18 7.37
C ASP A 636 4.53 20.44 7.99
N LEU A 637 4.48 20.88 9.24
CA LEU A 637 3.25 21.05 10.03
C LEU A 637 2.84 22.51 10.26
N ASP A 638 3.55 23.46 9.66
CA ASP A 638 3.20 24.87 9.72
C ASP A 638 2.21 25.26 8.61
N THR A 639 1.95 26.55 8.42
CA THR A 639 1.01 27.06 7.41
C THR A 639 1.66 27.65 6.16
N LEU A 640 2.99 27.54 6.02
CA LEU A 640 3.73 27.95 4.84
C LEU A 640 3.74 26.83 3.80
N THR A 641 3.66 27.23 2.53
CA THR A 641 3.80 26.32 1.41
C THR A 641 5.27 26.11 1.06
N ASN A 642 5.60 24.97 0.44
CA ASN A 642 6.97 24.67 -0.03
C ASN A 642 7.57 25.81 -0.88
N LEU A 643 6.74 26.43 -1.74
CA LEU A 643 7.15 27.58 -2.54
C LEU A 643 7.41 28.84 -1.70
N GLU A 644 6.60 29.10 -0.67
CA GLU A 644 6.83 30.23 0.24
C GLU A 644 8.11 30.03 1.05
N GLU A 645 8.37 28.80 1.50
CA GLU A 645 9.58 28.44 2.23
C GLU A 645 10.83 28.55 1.34
N TYR A 646 10.74 28.09 0.08
CA TYR A 646 11.78 28.32 -0.93
C TYR A 646 12.10 29.82 -1.09
N LEU A 647 11.07 30.66 -1.16
CA LEU A 647 11.24 32.11 -1.29
C LEU A 647 11.81 32.78 -0.03
N LEU A 648 11.62 32.16 1.13
CA LEU A 648 12.14 32.59 2.42
C LEU A 648 13.53 32.02 2.76
N ASP A 649 14.07 31.11 1.94
CA ASP A 649 15.37 30.43 2.18
C ASP A 649 15.39 29.63 3.50
N ILE A 650 14.24 29.05 3.86
CA ILE A 650 14.02 28.19 5.03
C ILE A 650 13.79 26.73 4.61
N ASN A 651 13.76 25.81 5.57
CA ASN A 651 13.72 24.38 5.29
C ASN A 651 12.27 23.87 5.24
N PRO A 652 11.76 23.45 4.06
CA PRO A 652 10.36 23.05 3.90
C PRO A 652 9.94 21.78 4.65
N LEU A 653 10.87 21.12 5.35
CA LEU A 653 10.64 19.89 6.10
C LEU A 653 10.70 20.11 7.61
N LEU A 654 10.91 21.35 8.08
CA LEU A 654 11.11 21.68 9.48
C LEU A 654 10.21 22.82 9.89
N GLU A 655 9.26 22.52 10.78
CA GLU A 655 8.35 23.51 11.37
C GLU A 655 9.05 24.65 12.12
N ASP A 656 10.35 24.49 12.40
CA ASP A 656 11.24 25.38 13.17
C ASP A 656 12.62 25.30 12.50
N SER A 657 12.87 26.21 11.55
CA SER A 657 14.05 26.18 10.68
C SER A 657 15.34 26.60 11.39
N ASP A 658 15.24 27.48 12.39
CA ASP A 658 16.40 28.01 13.11
C ASP A 658 16.66 27.30 14.46
N GLY A 659 15.71 26.48 14.91
CA GLY A 659 15.79 25.58 16.05
C GLY A 659 15.53 26.24 17.40
N ASP A 660 14.80 27.35 17.43
CA ASP A 660 14.56 28.16 18.64
C ASP A 660 13.24 27.86 19.38
N LEU A 661 12.49 26.87 18.87
CA LEU A 661 11.20 26.37 19.37
C LEU A 661 9.99 27.26 19.05
N MET A 662 10.13 28.24 18.15
CA MET A 662 9.02 28.92 17.49
C MET A 662 8.81 28.35 16.08
N TRP A 663 7.61 28.50 15.52
CA TRP A 663 7.32 28.01 14.18
C TRP A 663 7.57 29.07 13.11
N ASP A 664 8.05 28.63 11.96
CA ASP A 664 8.38 29.50 10.82
C ASP A 664 7.15 30.35 10.40
N ASP A 665 5.94 29.79 10.42
CA ASP A 665 4.70 30.54 10.16
C ASP A 665 4.44 31.70 11.14
N PHE A 666 4.70 31.49 12.43
CA PHE A 666 4.52 32.48 13.48
C PHE A 666 5.56 33.58 13.33
N GLU A 667 6.81 33.21 13.09
CA GLU A 667 7.89 34.15 12.91
C GLU A 667 7.70 35.00 11.64
N ASN A 668 7.34 34.39 10.52
CA ASN A 668 7.07 35.09 9.27
C ASN A 668 5.87 36.04 9.40
N THR A 669 4.80 35.63 10.11
CA THR A 669 3.61 36.48 10.29
C THR A 669 3.86 37.66 11.24
N HIS A 670 4.75 37.53 12.22
CA HIS A 670 5.07 38.58 13.19
C HIS A 670 6.36 39.36 12.84
N GLY A 671 7.11 38.93 11.82
CA GLY A 671 8.33 39.60 11.36
C GLY A 671 9.55 39.34 12.25
N LEU A 672 9.64 38.15 12.83
CA LEU A 672 10.79 37.66 13.61
C LEU A 672 11.86 37.03 12.69
N ASP A 673 13.03 36.69 13.24
CA ASP A 673 14.18 36.18 12.46
C ASP A 673 14.15 34.65 12.26
N LEU A 674 13.55 34.22 11.14
CA LEU A 674 13.48 32.83 10.64
C LEU A 674 14.82 32.06 10.49
N HIS A 675 15.95 32.70 10.76
CA HIS A 675 17.28 32.11 10.56
C HIS A 675 18.16 32.14 11.81
N ASN A 676 17.76 32.83 12.89
CA ASN A 676 18.57 32.95 14.10
C ASN A 676 17.70 33.11 15.36
N ASP A 677 17.90 32.18 16.31
CA ASP A 677 17.27 32.17 17.64
C ASP A 677 17.12 33.57 18.26
N ASP A 678 15.90 34.09 18.15
CA ASP A 678 15.46 35.35 18.73
C ASP A 678 14.37 35.15 19.81
N SER A 679 14.04 33.90 20.12
CA SER A 679 13.09 33.42 21.14
C SER A 679 13.12 34.17 22.49
N ALA A 680 14.28 34.71 22.87
CA ALA A 680 14.54 35.42 24.13
C ALA A 680 14.41 36.95 24.05
N GLU A 681 14.20 37.51 22.86
CA GLU A 681 13.92 38.93 22.68
C GLU A 681 12.51 39.29 23.18
N ASP A 682 12.33 40.55 23.55
CA ASP A 682 11.09 41.13 24.10
C ASP A 682 10.90 42.50 23.42
N PRO A 683 10.37 42.53 22.18
CA PRO A 683 10.37 43.72 21.34
C PRO A 683 9.45 44.84 21.85
N ASP A 684 8.36 44.51 22.54
CA ASP A 684 7.38 45.46 23.07
C ASP A 684 7.54 45.75 24.58
N SER A 685 8.47 45.05 25.25
CA SER A 685 8.89 45.27 26.63
C SER A 685 7.81 45.02 27.68
N ASP A 686 7.02 43.97 27.46
CA ASP A 686 5.85 43.62 28.27
C ASP A 686 6.11 42.48 29.29
N PHE A 687 7.33 41.91 29.27
CA PHE A 687 7.83 40.77 30.05
C PHE A 687 7.48 39.37 29.52
N PHE A 688 6.82 39.25 28.38
CA PHE A 688 6.89 38.05 27.54
C PHE A 688 8.06 38.17 26.56
N SER A 689 8.74 37.04 26.31
CA SER A 689 9.68 36.95 25.20
C SER A 689 8.95 36.44 23.97
N ASN A 690 9.55 36.52 22.78
CA ASN A 690 8.97 35.97 21.54
C ASN A 690 8.45 34.53 21.72
N TYR A 691 9.21 33.67 22.39
CA TYR A 691 8.74 32.30 22.70
C TYR A 691 7.54 32.24 23.66
N LEU A 692 7.47 33.15 24.64
CA LEU A 692 6.31 33.22 25.54
C LEU A 692 5.07 33.73 24.79
N GLU A 693 5.25 34.68 23.87
CA GLU A 693 4.20 35.17 22.97
C GLU A 693 3.65 34.03 22.10
N PHE A 694 4.55 33.24 21.49
CA PHE A 694 4.19 32.07 20.69
C PHE A 694 3.33 31.06 21.46
N ILE A 695 3.74 30.64 22.66
CA ILE A 695 2.96 29.67 23.46
C ILE A 695 1.64 30.23 24.00
N HIS A 696 1.54 31.56 24.12
CA HIS A 696 0.34 32.26 24.61
C HIS A 696 -0.56 32.80 23.49
N ASN A 697 -0.12 32.68 22.24
CA ASN A 697 -0.80 33.16 21.04
C ASN A 697 -1.12 34.67 21.12
N THR A 698 -0.12 35.45 21.53
CA THR A 698 -0.11 36.91 21.58
C THR A 698 0.86 37.47 20.52
N ASP A 699 0.84 38.79 20.29
CA ASP A 699 1.64 39.44 19.23
C ASP A 699 2.91 40.04 19.87
N PRO A 700 4.13 39.62 19.48
CA PRO A 700 5.41 40.11 20.03
C PRO A 700 5.67 41.61 19.89
N HIS A 701 4.78 42.33 19.21
CA HIS A 701 4.83 43.77 19.03
C HIS A 701 3.66 44.50 19.70
N ASN A 702 2.85 43.81 20.50
CA ASN A 702 1.69 44.36 21.20
C ASN A 702 1.62 43.98 22.68
N SER A 703 2.08 44.90 23.53
CA SER A 703 2.19 44.72 24.98
C SER A 703 0.89 44.52 25.78
N ASP A 704 -0.27 44.43 25.12
CA ASP A 704 -1.62 44.33 25.70
C ASP A 704 -2.54 43.72 24.64
N ALA A 705 -2.54 42.39 24.52
CA ALA A 705 -3.21 41.67 23.44
C ALA A 705 -4.74 41.77 23.48
N ASP A 706 -5.35 41.82 24.67
CA ASP A 706 -6.81 41.91 24.82
C ASP A 706 -7.34 43.34 25.00
N GLY A 707 -6.46 44.31 25.27
CA GLY A 707 -6.79 45.72 25.43
C GLY A 707 -7.47 46.05 26.77
N ASP A 708 -7.29 45.22 27.80
CA ASP A 708 -7.89 45.41 29.12
C ASP A 708 -7.05 46.29 30.08
N ALA A 709 -5.86 46.71 29.61
CA ALA A 709 -4.86 47.52 30.31
C ALA A 709 -4.01 46.77 31.36
N LEU A 710 -4.00 45.43 31.33
CA LEU A 710 -2.93 44.61 31.87
C LEU A 710 -1.98 44.24 30.71
N ILE A 711 -0.67 44.29 30.98
CA ILE A 711 0.32 43.82 30.00
C ILE A 711 0.41 42.31 30.05
N ASP A 712 0.66 41.64 28.91
CA ASP A 712 0.48 40.19 28.76
C ASP A 712 1.34 39.41 29.75
N GLY A 713 2.60 39.83 29.94
CA GLY A 713 3.51 39.27 30.95
C GLY A 713 3.04 39.33 32.42
N LEU A 714 2.03 40.16 32.72
CA LEU A 714 1.41 40.28 34.04
C LEU A 714 -0.06 39.83 34.07
N ASP A 715 -0.61 39.44 32.93
CA ASP A 715 -1.97 38.96 32.81
C ASP A 715 -2.05 37.43 32.93
N SER A 716 -3.06 36.96 33.65
CA SER A 716 -3.39 35.54 33.74
C SER A 716 -4.18 35.03 32.54
N ARG A 717 -4.76 35.92 31.72
CA ARG A 717 -5.55 35.60 30.53
C ARG A 717 -5.32 36.61 29.39
N PRO A 718 -4.09 36.70 28.87
CA PRO A 718 -3.66 37.77 27.96
C PRO A 718 -4.45 37.88 26.64
N THR A 719 -5.24 36.87 26.27
CA THR A 719 -6.09 36.89 25.07
C THR A 719 -7.59 37.07 25.36
N GLU A 720 -8.01 37.22 26.62
CA GLU A 720 -9.42 37.35 27.03
C GLU A 720 -9.70 38.62 27.83
N TYR A 721 -10.42 39.57 27.21
CA TYR A 721 -10.80 40.85 27.84
C TYR A 721 -11.34 40.72 29.29
N ASP A 722 -10.49 41.07 30.26
CA ASP A 722 -10.73 40.88 31.70
C ASP A 722 -11.26 42.11 32.45
N GLY A 723 -12.03 42.94 31.74
CA GLY A 723 -12.63 44.20 32.20
C GLY A 723 -13.57 44.15 33.43
N TRP A 724 -13.71 43.02 34.13
CA TRP A 724 -14.48 42.89 35.38
C TRP A 724 -13.66 42.98 36.67
N LEU A 725 -12.33 43.07 36.61
CA LEU A 725 -11.49 43.15 37.83
C LEU A 725 -11.11 44.58 38.28
N ILE A 726 -11.42 45.62 37.48
CA ILE A 726 -11.13 47.03 37.84
C ILE A 726 -12.29 47.75 38.57
N PRO A 727 -12.90 47.14 39.61
CA PRO A 727 -13.34 47.99 40.73
C PRO A 727 -13.01 47.47 42.13
N ILE A 728 -12.22 46.41 42.30
CA ILE A 728 -11.88 45.91 43.65
C ILE A 728 -10.60 46.54 44.20
N LEU A 729 -9.64 46.94 43.35
CA LEU A 729 -8.41 47.58 43.83
C LEU A 729 -8.61 49.05 44.26
N PHE A 730 -9.57 49.77 43.68
CA PHE A 730 -9.87 51.15 44.07
C PHE A 730 -10.66 51.27 45.39
N LEU A 731 -11.34 50.20 45.84
CA LEU A 731 -12.06 50.18 47.11
C LEU A 731 -11.18 49.86 48.32
N LEU A 732 -9.97 49.33 48.11
CA LEU A 732 -9.01 49.00 49.18
C LEU A 732 -7.97 50.10 49.46
N MET A 733 -7.89 51.14 48.63
CA MET A 733 -7.06 52.33 48.91
C MET A 733 -7.85 53.51 49.52
N ALA A 734 -9.16 53.33 49.79
CA ALA A 734 -10.03 54.34 50.38
C ALA A 734 -10.63 53.96 51.75
N SER A 735 -10.11 52.93 52.43
CA SER A 735 -10.54 52.53 53.79
C SER A 735 -9.38 52.44 54.77
#